data_AF-E4SK12-F1
#
_entry.id   AF-E4SK12-F1
#
_cell.length_a   1.000
_cell.length_b   1.000
_cell.length_c   1.000
_cell.angle_alpha   90.00
_cell.angle_beta   90.00
_cell.angle_gamma   90.00
#
_symmetry.space_group_name_H-M   'P 1'
#
loop_
_entity.id
_entity.type
_entity.pdbx_description
1 polymer ?
#
loop_
_entity_poly.entity_id
_entity_poly.type
_entity_poly.pdbx_seq_one_letter_code
_entity_poly.pdbx_strand_id
1 'polypeptide(L)'
;MTQNTQIERHQLGQLIGANKRDHYYELHYSTGEVARLYILAEGIFRYFLDPAKNFDENHSSFVDLAQFDNSYFEKSKPKATSDSLIIQSGNYQLIFQQKPAVMNIFDETLHRNRVMQLSPLELDQNQTTEILKQHKNEFYFGGGMQNGYFSHKGKVIEIKRDKITGKGGVLSQIPFFWANSGFGELRNTESTGSYDFGKTEADATILKHNTNVFDTFYLLGNSPKDILAKYYTLTGKPLMPPKYALGLGHIGNFLTTLWQPGEAKERNATVFEDGNYYTRTDNPEDSNGKASLNGEEEYQFSARAMVDRYEKQHFKLSWIVPNYEIQDVNPEAMASFSDYASSRDVNAGVWSGDETPKTAPDTPFIQTTSSNPKTLKDDAIILRDNLKRKRPLIFSNTGIAGSQSRTILAFGDIGGNWENIPTQVAGFLGSSLSGQPLIGSAVDGTAGGGNAQISIRDFEWKAFTPLLFNLDDQGKFSKTPFTYNSKMTQINRAYLKLREQLRTYMYTLIYCAQVGEPIMRPLFLEFPHEQINYTPQVGHEFMLGPNLLISPIVNGREDGNGNSRKDNLYLPNHRTMWVDLFDGKKYLGGRVYNKQSYPSWHLPVFVRGGSIFDLGERNYVLYPQGHSKMVTYDDNGYNDYSRNHVSTQISSDLEASKLTITIDPTQGDFSTFQTENTTNLNIMCDGYPDGLTVKINDQVINMQEYGTVDTFAHAKEGFFFNTNYSWMPEFDQYQEKKQTALQIKLAKRDITDSKIEITIRNFRYGNETLVHAITDSLLRSPKQPTVDPDKISSHSLTVVWPQLTDKVQIEVNGILHDGIDGSSFTFHELVPNTRYTLRLRYVAGNKVSEWSDPFGAITKPDPMNYAINNIKVTSNLTSQKDHPLEYLTDLKLASEWKTVNGVSEDEPLELNFKFNQLEHLSRMVWVPRKIDHQGDPVEVSVETSTDGVNFKPYGERLTWKSDSKNKVVGLRDVAVKAIRLKVYKSSGPFIASKEIIFFREKK
;
A
#
# COMPACT_ATOMS: atom_id res chain seq x y z
N MET A 1 -8.81 -36.68 -41.79
CA MET A 1 -8.34 -37.31 -40.54
C MET A 1 -8.20 -36.21 -39.51
N THR A 2 -9.12 -36.17 -38.56
CA THR A 2 -9.14 -35.24 -37.42
C THR A 2 -8.00 -35.64 -36.47
N GLN A 3 -6.85 -34.95 -36.56
CA GLN A 3 -5.78 -35.10 -35.58
C GLN A 3 -6.23 -34.48 -34.27
N ASN A 4 -6.53 -35.36 -33.33
CA ASN A 4 -6.73 -35.03 -31.93
C ASN A 4 -5.35 -34.72 -31.34
N THR A 5 -4.88 -33.47 -31.45
CA THR A 5 -3.59 -33.04 -30.87
C THR A 5 -3.77 -32.80 -29.37
N GLN A 6 -3.64 -33.88 -28.60
CA GLN A 6 -3.26 -33.74 -27.20
C GLN A 6 -1.81 -33.25 -27.16
N ILE A 7 -1.58 -31.96 -26.89
CA ILE A 7 -0.24 -31.45 -26.60
C ILE A 7 0.18 -32.09 -25.27
N GLU A 8 1.18 -32.96 -25.25
CA GLU A 8 1.82 -33.35 -23.99
C GLU A 8 2.79 -32.24 -23.56
N ARG A 9 3.01 -32.05 -22.25
CA ARG A 9 3.93 -31.01 -21.74
C ARG A 9 5.31 -31.18 -22.39
N HIS A 10 5.79 -30.14 -23.07
CA HIS A 10 7.08 -30.16 -23.77
C HIS A 10 7.75 -28.78 -23.77
N GLN A 11 9.04 -28.75 -24.10
CA GLN A 11 9.81 -27.53 -24.32
C GLN A 11 9.82 -27.15 -25.80
N LEU A 12 9.82 -25.84 -26.07
CA LEU A 12 9.93 -25.32 -27.43
C LEU A 12 11.18 -25.87 -28.12
N GLY A 13 11.00 -26.40 -29.34
CA GLY A 13 12.07 -26.95 -30.14
C GLY A 13 13.03 -25.89 -30.69
N GLN A 14 14.05 -26.33 -31.43
CA GLN A 14 15.02 -25.44 -32.07
C GLN A 14 14.32 -24.38 -32.93
N LEU A 15 14.79 -23.12 -32.91
CA LEU A 15 14.37 -22.12 -33.88
C LEU A 15 14.95 -22.49 -35.26
N ILE A 16 14.09 -22.89 -36.19
CA ILE A 16 14.48 -23.39 -37.51
C ILE A 16 14.28 -22.38 -38.64
N GLY A 17 13.54 -21.29 -38.39
CA GLY A 17 13.31 -20.26 -39.38
C GLY A 17 12.71 -18.99 -38.80
N ALA A 18 12.94 -17.87 -39.46
CA ALA A 18 12.35 -16.59 -39.13
C ALA A 18 12.06 -15.78 -40.40
N ASN A 19 10.83 -15.28 -40.52
CA ASN A 19 10.38 -14.46 -41.65
C ASN A 19 10.04 -13.05 -41.16
N LYS A 20 10.62 -12.02 -41.77
CA LYS A 20 10.17 -10.64 -41.56
C LYS A 20 8.90 -10.43 -42.39
N ARG A 21 7.76 -10.20 -41.72
CA ARG A 21 6.46 -9.88 -42.34
C ARG A 21 6.25 -8.37 -42.37
N ASP A 22 5.04 -7.91 -42.63
CA ASP A 22 4.75 -6.47 -42.78
C ASP A 22 4.84 -5.69 -41.46
N HIS A 23 4.47 -6.31 -40.33
CA HIS A 23 4.46 -5.65 -39.01
C HIS A 23 4.97 -6.53 -37.84
N TYR A 24 5.57 -7.69 -38.13
CA TYR A 24 6.14 -8.61 -37.13
C TYR A 24 7.21 -9.52 -37.73
N TYR A 25 8.00 -10.16 -36.87
CA TYR A 25 8.81 -11.32 -37.23
C TYR A 25 8.05 -12.59 -36.88
N GLU A 26 7.88 -13.48 -37.85
CA GLU A 26 7.30 -14.82 -37.66
C GLU A 26 8.41 -15.82 -37.42
N LEU A 27 8.39 -16.51 -36.28
CA LEU A 27 9.42 -17.44 -35.82
C LEU A 27 8.86 -18.87 -35.85
N HIS A 28 9.62 -19.80 -36.42
CA HIS A 28 9.22 -21.20 -36.60
C HIS A 28 10.12 -22.14 -35.80
N TYR A 29 9.49 -23.05 -35.06
CA TYR A 29 10.19 -23.99 -34.18
C TYR A 29 10.08 -25.43 -34.67
N SER A 30 11.09 -26.26 -34.38
CA SER A 30 11.16 -27.65 -34.85
C SER A 30 10.05 -28.55 -34.29
N THR A 31 9.42 -28.15 -33.20
CA THR A 31 8.26 -28.81 -32.57
C THR A 31 6.93 -28.46 -33.26
N GLY A 32 6.91 -27.47 -34.16
CA GLY A 32 5.77 -27.12 -35.02
C GLY A 32 5.04 -25.83 -34.64
N GLU A 33 5.37 -25.25 -33.49
CA GLU A 33 4.85 -23.96 -33.02
C GLU A 33 5.36 -22.81 -33.89
N VAL A 34 4.56 -21.75 -33.91
CA VAL A 34 4.89 -20.48 -34.56
C VAL A 34 4.69 -19.37 -33.54
N ALA A 35 5.63 -18.42 -33.46
CA ALA A 35 5.51 -17.21 -32.66
C ALA A 35 5.59 -15.97 -33.54
N ARG A 36 4.98 -14.87 -33.08
CA ARG A 36 5.09 -13.54 -33.67
C ARG A 36 5.78 -12.60 -32.68
N LEU A 37 6.83 -11.94 -33.15
CA LEU A 37 7.52 -10.90 -32.41
C LEU A 37 7.21 -9.53 -33.01
N TYR A 38 6.63 -8.66 -32.19
CA TYR A 38 6.31 -7.28 -32.55
C TYR A 38 7.26 -6.32 -31.84
N ILE A 39 7.60 -5.24 -32.53
CA ILE A 39 8.39 -4.12 -32.00
C ILE A 39 7.50 -2.89 -32.05
N LEU A 40 6.87 -2.60 -30.91
CA LEU A 40 5.77 -1.63 -30.83
C LEU A 40 6.27 -0.22 -30.56
N ALA A 41 7.26 -0.08 -29.68
CA ALA A 41 7.90 1.19 -29.36
C ALA A 41 9.33 0.95 -28.86
N GLU A 42 10.07 2.03 -28.57
CA GLU A 42 11.38 1.91 -27.94
C GLU A 42 11.30 1.18 -26.60
N GLY A 43 11.85 -0.04 -26.55
CA GLY A 43 11.82 -0.89 -25.36
C GLY A 43 10.43 -1.42 -25.01
N ILE A 44 9.49 -1.49 -25.96
CA ILE A 44 8.22 -2.24 -25.83
C ILE A 44 8.18 -3.30 -26.93
N PHE A 45 8.28 -4.57 -26.53
CA PHE A 45 8.27 -5.72 -27.43
C PHE A 45 7.14 -6.67 -27.03
N ARG A 46 6.47 -7.29 -28.01
CA ARG A 46 5.46 -8.33 -27.76
C ARG A 46 5.92 -9.64 -28.38
N TYR A 47 5.96 -10.70 -27.59
CA TYR A 47 6.21 -12.07 -28.06
C TYR A 47 4.95 -12.90 -27.88
N PHE A 48 4.35 -13.32 -28.99
CA PHE A 48 3.05 -13.98 -29.04
C PHE A 48 3.16 -15.34 -29.73
N LEU A 49 3.11 -16.41 -28.94
CA LEU A 49 3.07 -17.80 -29.38
C LEU A 49 1.67 -18.36 -29.11
N ASP A 50 1.00 -18.75 -30.20
CA ASP A 50 -0.32 -19.37 -30.17
C ASP A 50 -0.24 -20.76 -30.83
N PRO A 51 -0.33 -21.86 -30.06
CA PRO A 51 -0.29 -23.21 -30.62
C PRO A 51 -1.41 -23.49 -31.63
N ALA A 52 -2.57 -22.83 -31.50
CA ALA A 52 -3.68 -22.94 -32.44
C ALA A 52 -3.48 -22.10 -33.71
N LYS A 53 -2.49 -21.20 -33.73
CA LYS A 53 -2.13 -20.32 -34.85
C LYS A 53 -3.25 -19.36 -35.26
N ASN A 54 -4.13 -18.98 -34.33
CA ASN A 54 -5.19 -18.00 -34.56
C ASN A 54 -4.63 -16.57 -34.51
N PHE A 55 -3.73 -16.29 -33.55
CA PHE A 55 -3.10 -14.99 -33.33
C PHE A 55 -4.10 -13.82 -33.26
N ASP A 56 -5.15 -13.96 -32.45
CA ASP A 56 -6.05 -12.83 -32.14
C ASP A 56 -5.27 -11.77 -31.34
N GLU A 57 -4.87 -10.68 -31.99
CA GLU A 57 -4.01 -9.67 -31.38
C GLU A 57 -4.72 -8.84 -30.30
N ASN A 58 -6.06 -8.82 -30.29
CA ASN A 58 -6.90 -8.00 -29.40
C ASN A 58 -7.74 -8.85 -28.43
N HIS A 59 -7.28 -10.07 -28.11
CA HIS A 59 -8.01 -11.01 -27.25
C HIS A 59 -8.20 -10.53 -25.80
N SER A 60 -7.33 -9.64 -25.32
CA SER A 60 -7.37 -9.07 -23.98
C SER A 60 -8.17 -7.76 -23.91
N SER A 61 -8.97 -7.60 -22.86
CA SER A 61 -9.79 -6.39 -22.64
C SER A 61 -9.01 -5.14 -22.19
N PHE A 62 -7.75 -5.33 -21.76
CA PHE A 62 -6.96 -4.31 -21.06
C PHE A 62 -5.72 -3.82 -21.82
N VAL A 63 -5.45 -4.33 -23.02
CA VAL A 63 -4.35 -3.84 -23.88
C VAL A 63 -4.93 -3.05 -25.04
N ASP A 64 -4.42 -1.83 -25.24
CA ASP A 64 -4.74 -0.99 -26.39
C ASP A 64 -3.54 -0.88 -27.33
N LEU A 65 -3.66 -1.54 -28.49
CA LEU A 65 -2.64 -1.50 -29.55
C LEU A 65 -2.82 -0.35 -30.54
N ALA A 66 -3.96 0.35 -30.52
CA ALA A 66 -4.33 1.33 -31.55
C ALA A 66 -3.42 2.58 -31.55
N GLN A 67 -2.69 2.82 -30.45
CA GLN A 67 -1.76 3.93 -30.32
C GLN A 67 -0.36 3.65 -30.93
N PHE A 68 -0.05 2.40 -31.28
CA PHE A 68 1.25 2.04 -31.85
C PHE A 68 1.20 2.08 -33.38
N ASP A 69 2.31 2.49 -33.98
CA ASP A 69 2.54 2.42 -35.42
C ASP A 69 3.66 1.42 -35.75
N ASN A 70 3.92 1.21 -37.04
CA ASN A 70 4.91 0.24 -37.51
C ASN A 70 6.36 0.77 -37.51
N SER A 71 6.59 2.02 -37.07
CA SER A 71 7.85 2.73 -37.35
C SER A 71 9.07 2.09 -36.70
N TYR A 72 8.93 1.53 -35.49
CA TYR A 72 10.03 0.86 -34.79
C TYR A 72 10.34 -0.51 -35.39
N PHE A 73 9.31 -1.25 -35.83
CA PHE A 73 9.50 -2.51 -36.55
C PHE A 73 10.22 -2.29 -37.88
N GLU A 74 9.83 -1.29 -38.67
CA GLU A 74 10.48 -0.97 -39.96
C GLU A 74 11.96 -0.64 -39.78
N LYS A 75 12.29 0.13 -38.75
CA LYS A 75 13.67 0.50 -38.40
C LYS A 75 14.50 -0.67 -37.84
N SER A 76 13.85 -1.74 -37.39
CA SER A 76 14.55 -2.88 -36.80
C SER A 76 15.32 -3.70 -37.84
N LYS A 77 16.49 -4.21 -37.44
CA LYS A 77 17.42 -4.91 -38.32
C LYS A 77 17.67 -6.33 -37.84
N PRO A 78 17.24 -7.38 -38.58
CA PRO A 78 17.58 -8.75 -38.26
C PRO A 78 18.99 -9.08 -38.77
N LYS A 79 19.70 -9.92 -38.02
CA LYS A 79 20.99 -10.52 -38.37
C LYS A 79 20.98 -11.98 -37.93
N ALA A 80 21.03 -12.89 -38.89
CA ALA A 80 21.23 -14.30 -38.62
C ALA A 80 22.73 -14.60 -38.46
N THR A 81 23.05 -15.47 -37.50
CA THR A 81 24.37 -16.07 -37.29
C THR A 81 24.24 -17.59 -37.34
N SER A 82 25.33 -18.34 -37.19
CA SER A 82 25.26 -19.80 -37.12
C SER A 82 24.41 -20.28 -35.96
N ASP A 83 24.35 -19.53 -34.86
CA ASP A 83 23.81 -20.00 -33.58
C ASP A 83 22.63 -19.18 -33.08
N SER A 84 22.30 -18.05 -33.71
CA SER A 84 21.27 -17.13 -33.23
C SER A 84 20.68 -16.23 -34.33
N LEU A 85 19.43 -15.81 -34.13
CA LEU A 85 18.82 -14.66 -34.77
C LEU A 85 18.91 -13.46 -33.82
N ILE A 86 19.50 -12.36 -34.28
CA ILE A 86 19.63 -11.11 -33.52
C ILE A 86 18.78 -10.05 -34.22
N ILE A 87 17.88 -9.41 -33.50
CA ILE A 87 17.06 -8.30 -34.02
C ILE A 87 17.44 -7.03 -33.26
N GLN A 88 18.09 -6.10 -33.95
CA GLN A 88 18.44 -4.79 -33.41
C GLN A 88 17.21 -3.86 -33.49
N SER A 89 16.85 -3.23 -32.38
CA SER A 89 15.84 -2.17 -32.31
C SER A 89 16.28 -1.07 -31.34
N GLY A 90 16.63 0.10 -31.88
CA GLY A 90 17.19 1.19 -31.07
C GLY A 90 18.44 0.72 -30.32
N ASN A 91 18.42 0.87 -29.00
CA ASN A 91 19.50 0.47 -28.09
C ASN A 91 19.46 -1.01 -27.65
N TYR A 92 18.50 -1.79 -28.15
CA TYR A 92 18.28 -3.15 -27.69
C TYR A 92 18.53 -4.18 -28.79
N GLN A 93 19.09 -5.32 -28.40
CA GLN A 93 19.17 -6.52 -29.22
C GLN A 93 18.30 -7.61 -28.64
N LEU A 94 17.34 -8.09 -29.42
CA LEU A 94 16.58 -9.30 -29.11
C LEU A 94 17.30 -10.47 -29.74
N ILE A 95 17.86 -11.34 -28.91
CA ILE A 95 18.73 -12.44 -29.31
C ILE A 95 17.98 -13.75 -29.08
N PHE A 96 17.58 -14.41 -30.16
CA PHE A 96 16.99 -15.75 -30.13
C PHE A 96 18.05 -16.77 -30.51
N GLN A 97 18.49 -17.57 -29.54
CA GLN A 97 19.40 -18.67 -29.81
C GLN A 97 18.68 -19.74 -30.62
N GLN A 98 19.34 -20.35 -31.61
CA GLN A 98 18.73 -21.41 -32.39
C GLN A 98 18.50 -22.66 -31.53
N LYS A 99 19.54 -23.09 -30.80
CA LYS A 99 19.53 -24.20 -29.85
C LYS A 99 20.15 -23.72 -28.52
N PRO A 100 19.43 -23.76 -27.39
CA PRO A 100 18.19 -24.50 -27.16
C PRO A 100 16.87 -23.78 -27.52
N ALA A 101 16.84 -22.62 -28.20
CA ALA A 101 15.63 -21.78 -28.42
C ALA A 101 15.25 -20.87 -27.25
N VAL A 102 16.26 -20.27 -26.60
CA VAL A 102 16.09 -19.24 -25.57
C VAL A 102 16.19 -17.82 -26.16
N MET A 103 15.43 -16.90 -25.59
CA MET A 103 15.46 -15.48 -25.87
C MET A 103 16.22 -14.71 -24.78
N ASN A 104 17.06 -13.76 -25.20
CA ASN A 104 17.67 -12.75 -24.35
C ASN A 104 17.39 -11.35 -24.92
N ILE A 105 17.33 -10.34 -24.06
CA ILE A 105 17.29 -8.94 -24.49
C ILE A 105 18.50 -8.20 -23.92
N PHE A 106 19.43 -7.83 -24.80
CA PHE A 106 20.66 -7.13 -24.47
C PHE A 106 20.49 -5.62 -24.64
N ASP A 107 20.98 -4.85 -23.67
CA ASP A 107 20.99 -3.40 -23.70
C ASP A 107 22.40 -2.90 -24.03
N GLU A 108 22.53 -2.27 -25.19
CA GLU A 108 23.81 -1.76 -25.71
C GLU A 108 24.35 -0.57 -24.90
N THR A 109 23.48 0.16 -24.20
CA THR A 109 23.91 1.33 -23.41
C THR A 109 24.53 0.91 -22.08
N LEU A 110 24.00 -0.16 -21.48
CA LEU A 110 24.49 -0.70 -20.21
C LEU A 110 25.45 -1.89 -20.39
N HIS A 111 25.64 -2.37 -21.62
CA HIS A 111 26.41 -3.55 -21.97
C HIS A 111 26.08 -4.78 -21.11
N ARG A 112 24.78 -5.04 -20.91
CA ARG A 112 24.30 -6.19 -20.15
C ARG A 112 22.94 -6.67 -20.67
N ASN A 113 22.62 -7.94 -20.39
CA ASN A 113 21.26 -8.42 -20.59
C ASN A 113 20.30 -7.83 -19.55
N ARG A 114 19.12 -7.42 -20.01
CA ARG A 114 17.99 -7.04 -19.17
C ARG A 114 17.10 -8.24 -18.87
N VAL A 115 16.90 -9.09 -19.88
CA VAL A 115 16.09 -10.31 -19.80
C VAL A 115 16.93 -11.47 -20.30
N MET A 116 16.92 -12.59 -19.57
CA MET A 116 17.59 -13.82 -19.97
C MET A 116 16.74 -15.04 -19.65
N GLN A 117 16.36 -15.81 -20.66
CA GLN A 117 15.72 -17.12 -20.45
C GLN A 117 16.78 -18.18 -20.09
N LEU A 118 16.51 -19.00 -19.06
CA LEU A 118 17.36 -20.12 -18.64
C LEU A 118 17.08 -21.40 -19.44
N SER A 119 15.84 -21.57 -19.88
CA SER A 119 15.38 -22.71 -20.66
C SER A 119 14.38 -22.25 -21.72
N PRO A 120 14.14 -23.06 -22.76
CA PRO A 120 13.06 -22.79 -23.70
C PRO A 120 11.72 -22.74 -22.98
N LEU A 121 10.74 -22.05 -23.58
CA LEU A 121 9.39 -22.00 -23.03
C LEU A 121 8.82 -23.41 -22.89
N GLU A 122 8.14 -23.68 -21.78
CA GLU A 122 7.41 -24.93 -21.59
C GLU A 122 5.93 -24.72 -21.88
N LEU A 123 5.37 -25.60 -22.71
CA LEU A 123 3.99 -25.55 -23.18
C LEU A 123 3.26 -26.84 -22.79
N ASP A 124 2.04 -26.68 -22.30
CA ASP A 124 1.09 -27.74 -21.96
C ASP A 124 -0.31 -27.31 -22.49
N GLN A 125 -1.28 -28.23 -22.56
CA GLN A 125 -2.66 -27.95 -22.98
C GLN A 125 -3.33 -26.87 -22.15
N ASN A 126 -2.93 -26.73 -20.90
CA ASN A 126 -3.57 -25.86 -19.93
C ASN A 126 -2.59 -24.91 -19.22
N GLN A 127 -1.31 -24.91 -19.58
CA GLN A 127 -0.31 -24.10 -18.89
C GLN A 127 0.85 -23.70 -19.80
N THR A 128 1.36 -22.50 -19.57
CA THR A 128 2.61 -22.00 -20.15
C THR A 128 3.58 -21.64 -19.03
N THR A 129 4.87 -21.91 -19.22
CA THR A 129 5.93 -21.56 -18.25
C THR A 129 7.10 -20.87 -18.95
N GLU A 130 7.57 -19.77 -18.34
CA GLU A 130 8.85 -19.12 -18.66
C GLU A 130 9.78 -19.20 -17.46
N ILE A 131 11.06 -19.46 -17.70
CA ILE A 131 12.09 -19.51 -16.67
C ILE A 131 13.18 -18.51 -17.03
N LEU A 132 13.35 -17.48 -16.19
CA LEU A 132 14.32 -16.42 -16.36
C LEU A 132 15.48 -16.57 -15.39
N LYS A 133 16.66 -16.05 -15.75
CA LYS A 133 17.78 -15.92 -14.82
C LYS A 133 17.46 -14.85 -13.79
N GLN A 134 17.69 -15.16 -12.52
CA GLN A 134 17.62 -14.21 -11.42
C GLN A 134 19.01 -13.92 -10.87
N HIS A 135 19.34 -12.63 -10.71
CA HIS A 135 20.60 -12.20 -10.11
C HIS A 135 20.49 -11.97 -8.59
N LYS A 136 21.62 -12.06 -7.88
CA LYS A 136 21.67 -11.94 -6.41
C LYS A 136 21.06 -10.65 -5.86
N ASN A 137 21.19 -9.51 -6.55
CA ASN A 137 20.66 -8.22 -6.13
C ASN A 137 19.43 -7.77 -6.93
N GLU A 138 18.75 -8.72 -7.57
CA GLU A 138 17.54 -8.47 -8.32
C GLU A 138 16.30 -8.60 -7.43
N PHE A 139 15.48 -7.56 -7.39
CA PHE A 139 14.25 -7.48 -6.63
C PHE A 139 13.08 -7.30 -7.60
N TYR A 140 11.94 -7.90 -7.25
CA TYR A 140 10.75 -7.96 -8.08
C TYR A 140 9.57 -7.29 -7.38
N PHE A 141 8.79 -6.56 -8.16
CA PHE A 141 7.62 -5.79 -7.73
C PHE A 141 6.48 -5.99 -8.74
N GLY A 142 5.26 -5.68 -8.35
CA GLY A 142 4.07 -5.89 -9.19
C GLY A 142 3.20 -7.04 -8.68
N GLY A 143 2.48 -7.70 -9.59
CA GLY A 143 1.58 -8.81 -9.29
C GLY A 143 0.21 -8.38 -8.78
N GLY A 144 -0.08 -7.08 -8.81
CA GLY A 144 -1.30 -6.49 -8.26
C GLY A 144 -1.19 -6.19 -6.77
N MET A 145 -2.33 -6.23 -6.08
CA MET A 145 -2.37 -5.96 -4.65
C MET A 145 -2.16 -7.27 -3.87
N GLN A 146 -0.88 -7.57 -3.58
CA GLN A 146 -0.44 -8.71 -2.79
C GLN A 146 -0.38 -8.30 -1.30
N ASN A 147 -1.44 -8.53 -0.55
CA ASN A 147 -1.62 -7.93 0.77
C ASN A 147 -0.49 -8.31 1.74
N GLY A 148 0.14 -7.29 2.33
CA GLY A 148 1.28 -7.44 3.22
C GLY A 148 2.65 -7.47 2.53
N TYR A 149 2.72 -7.31 1.21
CA TYR A 149 3.98 -7.39 0.46
C TYR A 149 4.07 -6.37 -0.70
N PHE A 150 5.16 -5.61 -0.75
CA PHE A 150 5.49 -4.78 -1.92
C PHE A 150 6.66 -5.35 -2.75
N SER A 151 7.50 -6.20 -2.13
CA SER A 151 8.71 -6.78 -2.70
C SER A 151 8.67 -8.30 -2.57
N HIS A 152 8.97 -8.98 -3.68
CA HIS A 152 8.64 -10.40 -3.89
C HIS A 152 9.85 -11.32 -4.03
N LYS A 153 11.08 -10.80 -3.97
CA LYS A 153 12.30 -11.62 -4.02
C LYS A 153 12.26 -12.75 -2.99
N GLY A 154 12.53 -13.98 -3.43
CA GLY A 154 12.52 -15.20 -2.60
C GLY A 154 11.12 -15.68 -2.24
N LYS A 155 10.07 -15.21 -2.94
CA LYS A 155 8.68 -15.58 -2.69
C LYS A 155 8.01 -16.12 -3.95
N VAL A 156 6.92 -16.85 -3.74
CA VAL A 156 5.94 -17.17 -4.76
C VAL A 156 4.73 -16.28 -4.53
N ILE A 157 4.25 -15.63 -5.58
CA ILE A 157 2.98 -14.91 -5.57
C ILE A 157 1.99 -15.57 -6.52
N GLU A 158 0.72 -15.47 -6.17
CA GLU A 158 -0.37 -15.96 -6.99
C GLU A 158 -0.95 -14.80 -7.80
N ILE A 159 -1.11 -15.01 -9.11
CA ILE A 159 -1.79 -14.09 -10.01
C ILE A 159 -3.22 -14.57 -10.14
N LYS A 160 -3.99 -14.35 -9.08
CA LYS A 160 -5.42 -14.68 -9.00
C LYS A 160 -6.10 -13.75 -8.02
N ARG A 161 -7.42 -13.59 -8.15
CA ARG A 161 -8.22 -12.90 -7.14
C ARG A 161 -8.83 -13.90 -6.18
N ASP A 162 -8.55 -13.75 -4.89
CA ASP A 162 -9.11 -14.61 -3.83
C ASP A 162 -10.12 -13.89 -2.92
N LYS A 163 -10.32 -12.58 -3.13
CA LYS A 163 -11.24 -11.71 -2.35
C LYS A 163 -10.86 -11.58 -0.87
N ILE A 164 -9.68 -12.06 -0.46
CA ILE A 164 -9.20 -11.95 0.92
C ILE A 164 -8.50 -10.60 1.07
N THR A 165 -8.94 -9.81 2.04
CA THR A 165 -8.49 -8.42 2.22
C THR A 165 -7.30 -8.28 3.19
N GLY A 166 -7.09 -9.26 4.07
CA GLY A 166 -5.92 -9.31 4.95
C GLY A 166 -4.64 -9.92 4.32
N LYS A 167 -3.60 -10.09 5.16
CA LYS A 167 -2.25 -10.52 4.76
C LYS A 167 -2.25 -11.85 4.00
N GLY A 168 -1.56 -11.88 2.85
CA GLY A 168 -1.50 -13.03 1.95
C GLY A 168 -2.68 -13.18 0.99
N GLY A 169 -3.71 -12.33 1.12
CA GLY A 169 -4.78 -12.20 0.14
C GLY A 169 -4.38 -11.39 -1.09
N VAL A 170 -5.15 -11.54 -2.16
CA VAL A 170 -4.94 -10.88 -3.45
C VAL A 170 -6.24 -10.26 -3.95
N LEU A 171 -6.33 -8.93 -3.81
CA LEU A 171 -7.53 -8.17 -4.19
C LEU A 171 -7.54 -7.73 -5.65
N SER A 172 -6.36 -7.51 -6.22
CA SER A 172 -6.23 -7.10 -7.63
C SER A 172 -5.34 -8.09 -8.36
N GLN A 173 -5.87 -8.75 -9.38
CA GLN A 173 -5.13 -9.69 -10.23
C GLN A 173 -4.50 -8.92 -11.38
N ILE A 174 -3.22 -8.57 -11.26
CA ILE A 174 -2.50 -7.86 -12.32
C ILE A 174 -1.31 -8.73 -12.75
N PRO A 175 -1.35 -9.37 -13.94
CA PRO A 175 -0.27 -10.20 -14.48
C PRO A 175 0.91 -9.36 -15.01
N PHE A 176 1.31 -8.34 -14.26
CA PHE A 176 2.41 -7.45 -14.56
C PHE A 176 3.38 -7.41 -13.38
N PHE A 177 4.66 -7.66 -13.66
CA PHE A 177 5.72 -7.46 -12.69
C PHE A 177 6.89 -6.74 -13.34
N TRP A 178 7.79 -6.21 -12.52
CA TRP A 178 9.05 -5.65 -12.99
C TRP A 178 10.17 -5.82 -11.97
N ALA A 179 11.40 -5.72 -12.47
CA ALA A 179 12.61 -5.91 -11.70
C ALA A 179 13.49 -4.65 -11.70
N ASN A 180 14.24 -4.44 -10.62
CA ASN A 180 15.22 -3.34 -10.52
C ASN A 180 16.42 -3.50 -11.48
N SER A 181 16.52 -4.62 -12.20
CA SER A 181 17.42 -4.81 -13.35
C SER A 181 16.98 -4.00 -14.58
N GLY A 182 15.78 -3.43 -14.59
CA GLY A 182 15.26 -2.47 -15.56
C GLY A 182 14.43 -3.09 -16.69
N PHE A 183 13.66 -4.12 -16.37
CA PHE A 183 12.62 -4.67 -17.24
C PHE A 183 11.34 -4.95 -16.46
N GLY A 184 10.22 -4.96 -17.17
CA GLY A 184 8.95 -5.52 -16.73
C GLY A 184 8.36 -6.46 -17.75
N GLU A 185 7.48 -7.34 -17.29
CA GLU A 185 6.71 -8.25 -18.12
C GLU A 185 5.23 -8.14 -17.79
N LEU A 186 4.41 -7.91 -18.81
CA LEU A 186 2.97 -8.03 -18.74
C LEU A 186 2.56 -9.30 -19.50
N ARG A 187 2.08 -10.30 -18.78
CA ARG A 187 1.44 -11.47 -19.41
C ARG A 187 0.06 -11.06 -19.87
N ASN A 188 -0.19 -11.13 -21.17
CA ASN A 188 -1.44 -10.69 -21.77
C ASN A 188 -2.50 -11.79 -21.63
N THR A 189 -2.98 -12.04 -20.41
CA THR A 189 -4.00 -13.05 -20.14
C THR A 189 -4.82 -12.72 -18.90
N GLU A 190 -6.08 -13.11 -18.89
CA GLU A 190 -6.95 -13.05 -17.71
C GLU A 190 -6.92 -14.36 -16.90
N SER A 191 -6.27 -15.42 -17.43
CA SER A 191 -6.10 -16.69 -16.74
C SER A 191 -5.24 -16.54 -15.48
N THR A 192 -5.56 -17.34 -14.46
CA THR A 192 -4.79 -17.37 -13.22
C THR A 192 -3.37 -17.90 -13.45
N GLY A 193 -2.44 -17.50 -12.58
CA GLY A 193 -1.03 -17.88 -12.69
C GLY A 193 -0.28 -17.83 -11.36
N SER A 194 1.01 -18.11 -11.40
CA SER A 194 1.91 -17.96 -10.27
C SER A 194 3.31 -17.56 -10.71
N TYR A 195 3.94 -16.67 -9.95
CA TYR A 195 5.31 -16.20 -10.19
C TYR A 195 6.18 -16.57 -8.99
N ASP A 196 7.20 -17.40 -9.22
CA ASP A 196 8.22 -17.78 -8.24
C ASP A 196 9.48 -16.94 -8.47
N PHE A 197 9.77 -15.99 -7.59
CA PHE A 197 10.93 -15.09 -7.67
C PHE A 197 12.11 -15.62 -6.85
N GLY A 198 12.41 -16.91 -7.03
CA GLY A 198 13.56 -17.59 -6.45
C GLY A 198 13.33 -18.18 -5.07
N LYS A 199 12.10 -18.60 -4.77
CA LYS A 199 11.76 -19.41 -3.57
C LYS A 199 12.17 -20.87 -3.78
N THR A 200 11.81 -21.46 -4.92
CA THR A 200 12.18 -22.85 -5.25
C THR A 200 13.65 -22.94 -5.65
N GLU A 201 14.10 -22.07 -6.55
CA GLU A 201 15.48 -22.01 -7.07
C GLU A 201 15.99 -20.57 -7.04
N ALA A 202 16.97 -20.26 -6.19
CA ALA A 202 17.36 -18.88 -5.87
C ALA A 202 17.90 -18.05 -7.06
N ASP A 203 18.33 -18.72 -8.13
CA ASP A 203 18.89 -18.11 -9.33
C ASP A 203 17.97 -18.20 -10.57
N ALA A 204 16.71 -18.59 -10.35
CA ALA A 204 15.66 -18.65 -11.37
C ALA A 204 14.40 -17.89 -10.94
N THR A 205 13.77 -17.22 -11.90
CA THR A 205 12.39 -16.73 -11.78
C THR A 205 11.50 -17.58 -12.68
N ILE A 206 10.47 -18.22 -12.10
CA ILE A 206 9.58 -19.15 -12.81
C ILE A 206 8.19 -18.52 -12.91
N LEU A 207 7.71 -18.29 -14.13
CA LEU A 207 6.48 -17.57 -14.42
C LEU A 207 5.49 -18.51 -15.09
N LYS A 208 4.30 -18.69 -14.51
CA LYS A 208 3.29 -19.63 -15.00
C LYS A 208 1.92 -19.00 -15.15
N HIS A 209 1.19 -19.37 -16.19
CA HIS A 209 -0.24 -19.09 -16.32
C HIS A 209 -1.01 -20.30 -16.83
N ASN A 210 -2.25 -20.45 -16.38
CA ASN A 210 -3.17 -21.53 -16.73
C ASN A 210 -3.84 -21.25 -18.09
N THR A 211 -3.03 -21.23 -19.15
CA THR A 211 -3.42 -21.07 -20.55
C THR A 211 -2.38 -21.74 -21.44
N ASN A 212 -2.77 -22.22 -22.62
CA ASN A 212 -1.87 -22.75 -23.64
C ASN A 212 -1.29 -21.66 -24.56
N VAL A 213 -1.78 -20.43 -24.47
CA VAL A 213 -1.29 -19.28 -25.24
C VAL A 213 -0.23 -18.54 -24.43
N PHE A 214 0.92 -18.28 -25.04
CA PHE A 214 1.97 -17.43 -24.46
C PHE A 214 1.99 -16.09 -25.18
N ASP A 215 1.45 -15.05 -24.55
CA ASP A 215 1.46 -13.68 -25.07
C ASP A 215 2.02 -12.76 -24.00
N THR A 216 3.21 -12.19 -24.25
CA THR A 216 3.96 -11.40 -23.27
C THR A 216 4.47 -10.10 -23.87
N PHE A 217 4.27 -9.01 -23.13
CA PHE A 217 4.91 -7.73 -23.40
C PHE A 217 6.12 -7.53 -22.50
N TYR A 218 7.29 -7.27 -23.08
CA TYR A 218 8.52 -6.90 -22.38
C TYR A 218 8.68 -5.38 -22.41
N LEU A 219 8.81 -4.77 -21.23
CA LEU A 219 8.86 -3.32 -21.01
C LEU A 219 10.21 -2.94 -20.41
N LEU A 220 11.12 -2.41 -21.22
CA LEU A 220 12.46 -2.03 -20.77
C LEU A 220 12.50 -0.58 -20.31
N GLY A 221 13.21 -0.28 -19.24
CA GLY A 221 13.32 1.08 -18.71
C GLY A 221 14.56 1.29 -17.85
N ASN A 222 14.97 2.56 -17.75
CA ASN A 222 16.10 2.96 -16.91
C ASN A 222 15.67 3.37 -15.51
N SER A 223 14.37 3.60 -15.30
CA SER A 223 13.78 3.89 -14.01
C SER A 223 12.44 3.15 -13.84
N PRO A 224 11.97 2.96 -12.58
CA PRO A 224 10.62 2.48 -12.31
C PRO A 224 9.53 3.32 -13.00
N LYS A 225 9.73 4.64 -13.07
CA LYS A 225 8.83 5.57 -13.75
C LYS A 225 8.65 5.20 -15.23
N ASP A 226 9.76 4.94 -15.93
CA ASP A 226 9.72 4.60 -17.35
C ASP A 226 8.96 3.28 -17.61
N ILE A 227 9.18 2.27 -16.76
CA ILE A 227 8.52 0.97 -16.88
C ILE A 227 7.01 1.12 -16.64
N LEU A 228 6.60 1.84 -15.59
CA LEU A 228 5.18 2.12 -15.31
C LEU A 228 4.53 2.94 -16.41
N ALA A 229 5.21 3.96 -16.95
CA ALA A 229 4.70 4.75 -18.07
C ALA A 229 4.48 3.89 -19.34
N LYS A 230 5.36 2.92 -19.59
CA LYS A 230 5.20 1.95 -20.69
C LYS A 230 4.04 0.99 -20.44
N TYR A 231 3.87 0.53 -19.19
CA TYR A 231 2.69 -0.24 -18.79
C TYR A 231 1.38 0.56 -19.01
N TYR A 232 1.37 1.86 -18.67
CA TYR A 232 0.22 2.73 -18.89
C TYR A 232 -0.04 3.08 -20.35
N THR A 233 1.01 3.08 -21.17
CA THR A 233 0.83 3.15 -22.62
C THR A 233 -0.04 1.98 -23.02
N LEU A 234 0.36 0.73 -22.73
CA LEU A 234 -0.43 -0.45 -23.08
C LEU A 234 -1.82 -0.52 -22.44
N THR A 235 -1.96 -0.14 -21.17
CA THR A 235 -3.15 -0.47 -20.36
C THR A 235 -4.03 0.73 -19.96
N GLY A 236 -3.67 1.92 -20.40
CA GLY A 236 -4.32 3.17 -20.03
C GLY A 236 -3.70 3.83 -18.79
N LYS A 237 -3.67 5.16 -18.80
CA LYS A 237 -3.17 5.96 -17.67
C LYS A 237 -4.12 5.88 -16.47
N PRO A 238 -3.61 5.93 -15.23
CA PRO A 238 -4.44 6.16 -14.05
C PRO A 238 -5.41 7.34 -14.25
N LEU A 239 -6.66 7.20 -13.84
CA LEU A 239 -7.66 8.27 -13.99
C LEU A 239 -7.29 9.51 -13.16
N MET A 240 -7.65 10.71 -13.63
CA MET A 240 -7.67 11.89 -12.77
C MET A 240 -9.04 11.94 -12.08
N PRO A 241 -9.12 11.87 -10.73
CA PRO A 241 -10.41 11.93 -10.06
C PRO A 241 -10.94 13.36 -9.98
N PRO A 242 -12.25 13.55 -9.77
CA PRO A 242 -12.78 14.85 -9.36
C PRO A 242 -12.23 15.25 -7.98
N LYS A 243 -12.01 16.54 -7.76
CA LYS A 243 -11.36 17.06 -6.54
C LYS A 243 -12.06 16.64 -5.23
N TYR A 244 -13.38 16.45 -5.24
CA TYR A 244 -14.14 16.01 -4.05
C TYR A 244 -13.75 14.60 -3.58
N ALA A 245 -13.24 13.73 -4.47
CA ALA A 245 -12.86 12.36 -4.13
C ALA A 245 -11.67 12.30 -3.15
N LEU A 246 -10.85 13.37 -3.11
CA LEU A 246 -9.74 13.47 -2.17
C LEU A 246 -10.21 13.77 -0.73
N GLY A 247 -11.46 14.22 -0.55
CA GLY A 247 -12.02 14.48 0.77
C GLY A 247 -12.50 13.21 1.49
N LEU A 248 -13.05 13.38 2.70
CA LEU A 248 -13.57 12.28 3.50
C LEU A 248 -14.85 11.71 2.90
N GLY A 249 -14.89 10.38 2.72
CA GLY A 249 -16.08 9.64 2.31
C GLY A 249 -16.77 8.87 3.44
N HIS A 250 -18.04 8.52 3.21
CA HIS A 250 -18.79 7.59 4.05
C HIS A 250 -19.57 6.59 3.18
N ILE A 251 -19.50 5.32 3.51
CA ILE A 251 -20.26 4.25 2.86
C ILE A 251 -21.04 3.53 3.95
N GLY A 252 -22.33 3.27 3.71
CA GLY A 252 -23.17 2.53 4.65
C GLY A 252 -24.45 2.06 3.99
N ASN A 253 -25.19 1.20 4.69
CA ASN A 253 -26.54 0.81 4.33
C ASN A 253 -27.52 1.65 5.17
N PHE A 254 -28.37 2.43 4.51
CA PHE A 254 -29.40 3.25 5.13
C PHE A 254 -30.80 2.87 4.63
N LEU A 255 -30.97 1.64 4.16
CA LEU A 255 -32.23 1.17 3.54
C LEU A 255 -32.87 0.02 4.31
N THR A 256 -32.05 -0.89 4.86
CA THR A 256 -32.56 -2.11 5.51
C THR A 256 -32.11 -2.28 6.95
N THR A 257 -31.22 -1.41 7.45
CA THR A 257 -30.68 -1.48 8.80
C THR A 257 -31.77 -1.27 9.85
N LEU A 258 -31.84 -2.18 10.82
CA LEU A 258 -32.78 -2.11 11.93
C LEU A 258 -32.05 -1.77 13.23
N TRP A 259 -32.71 -0.96 14.06
CA TRP A 259 -32.22 -0.51 15.35
C TRP A 259 -33.13 -1.00 16.47
N GLN A 260 -32.53 -1.42 17.58
CA GLN A 260 -33.21 -1.76 18.82
C GLN A 260 -32.66 -0.90 19.97
N PRO A 261 -33.42 -0.66 21.04
CA PRO A 261 -32.91 0.02 22.23
C PRO A 261 -31.67 -0.71 22.78
N GLY A 262 -30.64 0.05 23.14
CA GLY A 262 -29.42 -0.44 23.78
C GLY A 262 -29.16 0.26 25.11
N GLU A 263 -28.07 -0.12 25.77
CA GLU A 263 -27.67 0.47 27.04
C GLU A 263 -26.28 1.14 26.97
N ALA A 264 -26.05 2.20 27.74
CA ALA A 264 -24.77 2.92 27.78
C ALA A 264 -23.55 2.05 28.15
N LYS A 265 -23.78 0.93 28.86
CA LYS A 265 -22.72 -0.02 29.26
C LYS A 265 -22.29 -0.94 28.11
N GLU A 266 -23.10 -1.04 27.06
CA GLU A 266 -22.82 -1.87 25.90
C GLU A 266 -21.79 -1.19 25.00
N ARG A 267 -20.67 -1.88 24.74
CA ARG A 267 -19.55 -1.31 23.99
C ARG A 267 -19.90 -0.95 22.54
N ASN A 268 -20.95 -1.54 21.99
CA ASN A 268 -21.42 -1.36 20.62
C ASN A 268 -22.69 -0.50 20.53
N ALA A 269 -23.22 -0.01 21.65
CA ALA A 269 -24.35 0.90 21.62
C ALA A 269 -23.89 2.31 21.19
N THR A 270 -24.67 2.93 20.32
CA THR A 270 -24.44 4.29 19.82
C THR A 270 -25.53 5.22 20.35
N VAL A 271 -25.14 6.40 20.81
CA VAL A 271 -26.08 7.45 21.23
C VAL A 271 -26.56 8.23 20.01
N PHE A 272 -27.88 8.45 19.92
CA PHE A 272 -28.53 9.22 18.85
C PHE A 272 -29.02 10.59 19.34
N GLU A 273 -29.60 11.41 18.46
CA GLU A 273 -29.98 12.81 18.73
C GLU A 273 -31.02 12.97 19.82
N ASP A 274 -31.83 11.94 20.06
CA ASP A 274 -32.82 11.87 21.14
C ASP A 274 -32.22 11.61 22.54
N GLY A 275 -30.91 11.33 22.60
CA GLY A 275 -30.19 11.01 23.83
C GLY A 275 -30.28 9.54 24.27
N ASN A 276 -30.97 8.70 23.51
CA ASN A 276 -31.09 7.27 23.76
C ASN A 276 -29.94 6.49 23.09
N TYR A 277 -29.70 5.29 23.62
CA TYR A 277 -28.72 4.36 23.09
C TYR A 277 -29.42 3.33 22.22
N TYR A 278 -28.81 3.00 21.08
CA TYR A 278 -29.31 1.99 20.16
C TYR A 278 -28.20 1.05 19.71
N THR A 279 -28.58 -0.19 19.45
CA THR A 279 -27.75 -1.20 18.78
C THR A 279 -28.43 -1.67 17.51
N ARG A 280 -27.65 -2.15 16.54
CA ARG A 280 -28.18 -2.82 15.35
C ARG A 280 -28.75 -4.19 15.71
N THR A 281 -29.83 -4.59 15.03
CA THR A 281 -30.42 -5.93 15.15
C THR A 281 -30.77 -6.48 13.78
N ASP A 282 -30.66 -7.81 13.62
CA ASP A 282 -31.15 -8.51 12.43
C ASP A 282 -32.55 -9.11 12.68
N ASN A 283 -33.08 -8.99 13.90
CA ASN A 283 -34.40 -9.48 14.26
C ASN A 283 -35.46 -8.37 14.13
N PRO A 284 -36.41 -8.48 13.19
CA PRO A 284 -37.47 -7.49 13.03
C PRO A 284 -38.36 -7.32 14.26
N GLU A 285 -38.50 -8.35 15.10
CA GLU A 285 -39.35 -8.30 16.30
C GLU A 285 -38.76 -7.44 17.42
N ASP A 286 -37.42 -7.34 17.47
CA ASP A 286 -36.71 -6.52 18.46
C ASP A 286 -36.54 -5.06 17.99
N SER A 287 -36.86 -4.78 16.72
CA SER A 287 -36.64 -3.47 16.12
C SER A 287 -37.62 -2.41 16.63
N ASN A 288 -37.08 -1.25 16.97
CA ASN A 288 -37.81 -0.05 17.35
C ASN A 288 -37.50 1.13 16.41
N GLY A 289 -36.99 0.83 15.21
CA GLY A 289 -36.62 1.84 14.24
C GLY A 289 -35.89 1.25 13.04
N LYS A 290 -36.13 1.83 11.87
CA LYS A 290 -35.54 1.39 10.60
C LYS A 290 -34.83 2.56 9.93
N ALA A 291 -33.67 2.28 9.33
CA ALA A 291 -32.95 3.25 8.53
C ALA A 291 -33.68 3.57 7.23
N SER A 292 -33.51 4.81 6.76
CA SER A 292 -34.13 5.29 5.54
C SER A 292 -33.28 6.39 4.89
N LEU A 293 -33.50 6.77 3.63
CA LEU A 293 -32.61 7.75 2.99
C LEU A 293 -32.87 9.16 3.53
N ASN A 294 -34.14 9.55 3.63
CA ASN A 294 -34.58 10.91 3.89
C ASN A 294 -35.24 11.11 5.27
N GLY A 295 -35.33 10.06 6.07
CA GLY A 295 -36.03 10.10 7.36
C GLY A 295 -37.52 9.80 7.25
N GLU A 296 -37.93 9.11 6.18
CA GLU A 296 -39.31 8.65 5.95
C GLU A 296 -39.80 7.62 6.98
N GLU A 297 -38.87 6.88 7.59
CA GLU A 297 -39.14 6.01 8.75
C GLU A 297 -38.88 6.80 10.04
N GLU A 298 -37.61 6.94 10.43
CA GLU A 298 -37.17 7.72 11.58
C GLU A 298 -35.96 8.58 11.19
N TYR A 299 -36.02 9.89 11.43
CA TYR A 299 -35.00 10.82 10.95
C TYR A 299 -33.61 10.45 11.45
N GLN A 300 -33.48 10.10 12.73
CA GLN A 300 -32.18 9.81 13.35
C GLN A 300 -31.48 8.60 12.70
N PHE A 301 -32.20 7.61 12.16
CA PHE A 301 -31.57 6.48 11.49
C PHE A 301 -31.29 6.74 10.00
N SER A 302 -31.52 7.96 9.52
CA SER A 302 -31.43 8.27 8.10
C SER A 302 -30.05 8.66 7.59
N ALA A 303 -29.85 8.53 6.27
CA ALA A 303 -28.66 9.04 5.60
C ALA A 303 -28.54 10.58 5.73
N ARG A 304 -29.65 11.32 5.72
CA ARG A 304 -29.65 12.78 5.98
C ARG A 304 -29.12 13.12 7.38
N ALA A 305 -29.59 12.42 8.41
CA ALA A 305 -29.08 12.60 9.76
C ALA A 305 -27.58 12.26 9.86
N MET A 306 -27.09 11.27 9.10
CA MET A 306 -25.64 11.04 9.03
C MET A 306 -24.89 12.24 8.46
N VAL A 307 -25.35 12.85 7.37
CA VAL A 307 -24.75 14.08 6.81
C VAL A 307 -24.75 15.21 7.85
N ASP A 308 -25.89 15.46 8.50
CA ASP A 308 -26.00 16.46 9.57
C ASP A 308 -25.05 16.17 10.75
N ARG A 309 -24.81 14.90 11.10
CA ARG A 309 -23.85 14.52 12.15
C ARG A 309 -22.43 14.89 11.77
N TYR A 310 -22.00 14.61 10.54
CA TYR A 310 -20.67 15.02 10.08
C TYR A 310 -20.50 16.55 10.19
N GLU A 311 -21.50 17.32 9.74
CA GLU A 311 -21.51 18.78 9.85
C GLU A 311 -21.45 19.25 11.31
N LYS A 312 -22.31 18.71 12.18
CA LYS A 312 -22.37 19.01 13.62
C LYS A 312 -21.07 18.67 14.35
N GLN A 313 -20.40 17.60 13.94
CA GLN A 313 -19.12 17.16 14.50
C GLN A 313 -17.92 17.88 13.85
N HIS A 314 -18.16 18.83 12.94
CA HIS A 314 -17.15 19.60 12.22
C HIS A 314 -16.18 18.73 11.39
N PHE A 315 -16.68 17.65 10.81
CA PHE A 315 -15.99 16.86 9.79
C PHE A 315 -16.59 17.19 8.43
N LYS A 316 -15.80 17.79 7.53
CA LYS A 316 -16.25 18.06 6.17
C LYS A 316 -16.36 16.74 5.38
N LEU A 317 -17.57 16.19 5.32
CA LEU A 317 -17.89 15.07 4.46
C LEU A 317 -17.91 15.55 3.00
N SER A 318 -17.27 14.82 2.09
CA SER A 318 -17.17 15.20 0.68
C SER A 318 -18.04 14.34 -0.24
N TRP A 319 -18.24 13.08 0.13
CA TRP A 319 -19.08 12.15 -0.62
C TRP A 319 -19.66 11.04 0.27
N ILE A 320 -20.78 10.46 -0.15
CA ILE A 320 -21.48 9.41 0.59
C ILE A 320 -22.10 8.36 -0.35
N VAL A 321 -22.08 7.08 0.04
CA VAL A 321 -22.82 5.98 -0.61
C VAL A 321 -23.81 5.41 0.40
N PRO A 322 -25.14 5.62 0.24
CA PRO A 322 -26.12 5.30 1.26
C PRO A 322 -26.79 3.91 1.08
N ASN A 323 -26.54 3.22 -0.04
CA ASN A 323 -27.19 1.95 -0.38
C ASN A 323 -26.21 0.78 -0.46
N TYR A 324 -25.13 0.79 0.33
CA TYR A 324 -24.11 -0.26 0.26
C TYR A 324 -24.73 -1.66 0.43
N GLU A 325 -24.42 -2.57 -0.49
CA GLU A 325 -24.97 -3.93 -0.61
C GLU A 325 -26.48 -4.05 -0.91
N ILE A 326 -27.16 -2.93 -1.21
CA ILE A 326 -28.58 -2.89 -1.57
C ILE A 326 -28.75 -2.39 -3.00
N GLN A 327 -29.13 -3.28 -3.92
CA GLN A 327 -29.31 -2.98 -5.34
C GLN A 327 -30.64 -2.26 -5.64
N ASP A 328 -31.71 -2.65 -4.95
CA ASP A 328 -33.06 -2.11 -5.18
C ASP A 328 -33.26 -0.84 -4.35
N VAL A 329 -33.15 0.31 -5.03
CA VAL A 329 -33.27 1.64 -4.42
C VAL A 329 -34.40 2.39 -5.09
N ASN A 330 -35.31 2.96 -4.30
CA ASN A 330 -36.35 3.85 -4.82
C ASN A 330 -35.72 5.09 -5.48
N PRO A 331 -35.92 5.32 -6.80
CA PRO A 331 -35.26 6.41 -7.51
C PRO A 331 -35.66 7.81 -7.02
N GLU A 332 -36.91 8.01 -6.59
CA GLU A 332 -37.40 9.30 -6.08
C GLU A 332 -36.79 9.62 -4.71
N ALA A 333 -36.69 8.61 -3.84
CA ALA A 333 -36.03 8.76 -2.54
C ALA A 333 -34.54 9.06 -2.71
N MET A 334 -33.86 8.39 -3.64
CA MET A 334 -32.44 8.63 -3.94
C MET A 334 -32.21 10.02 -4.53
N ALA A 335 -33.08 10.50 -5.43
CA ALA A 335 -33.01 11.85 -5.98
C ALA A 335 -33.20 12.91 -4.87
N SER A 336 -34.21 12.74 -4.02
CA SER A 336 -34.46 13.62 -2.87
C SER A 336 -33.27 13.66 -1.88
N PHE A 337 -32.62 12.53 -1.66
CA PHE A 337 -31.40 12.47 -0.83
C PHE A 337 -30.22 13.17 -1.51
N SER A 338 -30.05 12.97 -2.82
CA SER A 338 -28.96 13.57 -3.60
C SER A 338 -29.07 15.09 -3.66
N ASP A 339 -30.28 15.64 -3.80
CA ASP A 339 -30.55 17.08 -3.71
C ASP A 339 -30.17 17.64 -2.32
N TYR A 340 -30.58 16.94 -1.26
CA TYR A 340 -30.24 17.34 0.11
C TYR A 340 -28.73 17.29 0.34
N ALA A 341 -28.05 16.21 -0.03
CA ALA A 341 -26.60 16.07 0.11
C ALA A 341 -25.86 17.17 -0.66
N SER A 342 -26.30 17.48 -1.89
CA SER A 342 -25.75 18.55 -2.71
C SER A 342 -25.92 19.93 -2.06
N SER A 343 -27.04 20.19 -1.38
CA SER A 343 -27.25 21.44 -0.62
C SER A 343 -26.26 21.62 0.54
N ARG A 344 -25.60 20.54 0.97
CA ARG A 344 -24.57 20.49 2.02
C ARG A 344 -23.15 20.32 1.48
N ASP A 345 -22.91 20.50 0.18
CA ASP A 345 -21.61 20.26 -0.48
C ASP A 345 -21.12 18.80 -0.37
N VAL A 346 -22.06 17.84 -0.34
CA VAL A 346 -21.78 16.39 -0.29
C VAL A 346 -22.26 15.72 -1.58
N ASN A 347 -21.37 14.94 -2.21
CA ASN A 347 -21.70 14.19 -3.43
C ASN A 347 -22.27 12.81 -3.06
N ALA A 348 -23.52 12.51 -3.44
CA ALA A 348 -24.16 11.22 -3.16
C ALA A 348 -23.98 10.26 -4.34
N GLY A 349 -23.28 9.13 -4.13
CA GLY A 349 -23.12 8.07 -5.12
C GLY A 349 -24.03 6.88 -4.84
N VAL A 350 -23.94 5.86 -5.70
CA VAL A 350 -24.69 4.61 -5.55
C VAL A 350 -23.75 3.41 -5.49
N TRP A 351 -24.13 2.39 -4.73
CA TRP A 351 -23.54 1.07 -4.80
C TRP A 351 -24.26 0.19 -5.82
N SER A 352 -23.50 -0.66 -6.51
CA SER A 352 -24.02 -1.73 -7.37
C SER A 352 -23.19 -3.01 -7.26
N GLY A 353 -23.83 -4.16 -7.47
CA GLY A 353 -23.15 -5.45 -7.57
C GLY A 353 -22.47 -5.66 -8.94
N ASP A 354 -22.62 -6.87 -9.50
CA ASP A 354 -22.09 -7.22 -10.83
C ASP A 354 -22.95 -6.71 -12.00
N GLU A 355 -24.08 -6.08 -11.69
CA GLU A 355 -25.00 -5.49 -12.66
C GLU A 355 -24.86 -3.98 -12.71
N THR A 356 -25.04 -3.43 -13.91
CA THR A 356 -25.08 -1.99 -14.15
C THR A 356 -26.25 -1.34 -13.40
N PRO A 357 -26.02 -0.32 -12.56
CA PRO A 357 -27.07 0.30 -11.75
C PRO A 357 -28.04 1.13 -12.58
N LYS A 358 -29.29 1.22 -12.12
CA LYS A 358 -30.22 2.27 -12.53
C LYS A 358 -29.85 3.54 -11.78
N THR A 359 -29.28 4.52 -12.47
CA THR A 359 -28.78 5.76 -11.85
C THR A 359 -29.69 6.95 -12.18
N ALA A 360 -29.78 7.91 -11.25
CA ALA A 360 -30.38 9.21 -11.53
C ALA A 360 -29.45 10.03 -12.45
N PRO A 361 -29.99 10.95 -13.29
CA PRO A 361 -29.20 11.69 -14.29
C PRO A 361 -28.04 12.52 -13.76
N ASP A 362 -27.98 12.79 -12.46
CA ASP A 362 -26.98 13.60 -11.78
C ASP A 362 -26.03 12.79 -10.88
N THR A 363 -26.14 11.45 -10.90
CA THR A 363 -25.32 10.54 -10.09
C THR A 363 -23.82 10.79 -10.37
N PRO A 364 -23.03 11.27 -9.38
CA PRO A 364 -21.64 11.67 -9.55
C PRO A 364 -20.66 10.50 -9.61
N PHE A 365 -20.96 9.36 -8.99
CA PHE A 365 -20.07 8.20 -8.97
C PHE A 365 -20.80 6.90 -8.60
N ILE A 366 -20.15 5.77 -8.91
CA ILE A 366 -20.60 4.41 -8.58
C ILE A 366 -19.56 3.72 -7.70
N GLN A 367 -20.00 3.00 -6.67
CA GLN A 367 -19.21 2.01 -5.92
C GLN A 367 -19.64 0.61 -6.40
N THR A 368 -18.70 -0.24 -6.77
CA THR A 368 -19.01 -1.61 -7.22
C THR A 368 -18.11 -2.65 -6.59
N THR A 369 -18.59 -3.90 -6.58
CA THR A 369 -17.78 -5.09 -6.28
C THR A 369 -17.29 -5.79 -7.54
N SER A 370 -17.68 -5.30 -8.72
CA SER A 370 -17.32 -5.88 -9.99
C SER A 370 -15.92 -5.47 -10.44
N SER A 371 -15.25 -6.42 -11.08
CA SER A 371 -14.04 -6.17 -11.87
C SER A 371 -14.27 -6.38 -13.36
N ASN A 372 -15.51 -6.69 -13.77
CA ASN A 372 -15.79 -7.11 -15.12
C ASN A 372 -15.52 -5.93 -16.08
N PRO A 373 -14.62 -6.09 -17.08
CA PRO A 373 -14.26 -4.99 -17.97
C PRO A 373 -15.48 -4.38 -18.70
N LYS A 374 -16.47 -5.21 -19.04
CA LYS A 374 -17.69 -4.77 -19.70
C LYS A 374 -18.57 -3.97 -18.74
N THR A 375 -18.85 -4.48 -17.54
CA THR A 375 -19.63 -3.76 -16.52
C THR A 375 -18.98 -2.40 -16.19
N LEU A 376 -17.68 -2.38 -15.95
CA LEU A 376 -16.95 -1.13 -15.65
C LEU A 376 -16.96 -0.13 -16.83
N LYS A 377 -16.99 -0.62 -18.08
CA LYS A 377 -17.13 0.22 -19.26
C LYS A 377 -18.54 0.80 -19.38
N ASP A 378 -19.56 -0.02 -19.14
CA ASP A 378 -20.96 0.39 -19.19
C ASP A 378 -21.27 1.42 -18.10
N ASP A 379 -20.78 1.20 -16.86
CA ASP A 379 -20.86 2.16 -15.76
C ASP A 379 -20.20 3.50 -16.10
N ALA A 380 -19.01 3.45 -16.74
CA ALA A 380 -18.31 4.66 -17.15
C ALA A 380 -19.07 5.44 -18.26
N ILE A 381 -19.77 4.75 -19.16
CA ILE A 381 -20.61 5.37 -20.20
C ILE A 381 -21.80 6.07 -19.55
N ILE A 382 -22.50 5.40 -18.63
CA ILE A 382 -23.64 5.96 -17.89
C ILE A 382 -23.23 7.23 -17.14
N LEU A 383 -22.14 7.16 -16.38
CA LEU A 383 -21.64 8.32 -15.66
C LEU A 383 -21.26 9.45 -16.62
N ARG A 384 -20.65 9.15 -17.77
CA ARG A 384 -20.30 10.19 -18.76
C ARG A 384 -21.53 10.88 -19.34
N ASP A 385 -22.57 10.12 -19.65
CA ASP A 385 -23.80 10.65 -20.25
C ASP A 385 -24.57 11.52 -19.23
N ASN A 386 -24.57 11.10 -17.95
CA ASN A 386 -25.12 11.86 -16.82
C ASN A 386 -24.33 13.15 -16.52
N LEU A 387 -23.01 13.04 -16.45
CA LEU A 387 -22.12 14.09 -15.95
C LEU A 387 -21.62 15.06 -17.04
N LYS A 388 -21.95 14.81 -18.30
CA LYS A 388 -21.53 15.59 -19.47
C LYS A 388 -20.00 15.75 -19.51
N ARG A 389 -19.48 16.91 -19.08
CA ARG A 389 -18.05 17.23 -19.07
C ARG A 389 -17.35 16.92 -17.74
N LYS A 390 -18.10 16.73 -16.65
CA LYS A 390 -17.52 16.40 -15.33
C LYS A 390 -16.93 14.98 -15.37
N ARG A 391 -15.95 14.74 -14.50
CA ARG A 391 -15.20 13.47 -14.46
C ARG A 391 -16.07 12.34 -13.89
N PRO A 392 -16.26 11.24 -14.63
CA PRO A 392 -16.87 10.04 -14.04
C PRO A 392 -15.91 9.45 -13.00
N LEU A 393 -16.47 8.86 -11.96
CA LEU A 393 -15.71 8.21 -10.90
C LEU A 393 -16.36 6.86 -10.58
N ILE A 394 -15.54 5.81 -10.59
CA ILE A 394 -15.96 4.48 -10.14
C ILE A 394 -15.00 4.06 -9.03
N PHE A 395 -15.55 3.61 -7.92
CA PHE A 395 -14.83 2.91 -6.88
C PHE A 395 -15.08 1.41 -7.04
N SER A 396 -14.03 0.59 -7.02
CA SER A 396 -14.17 -0.88 -7.00
C SER A 396 -13.45 -1.45 -5.80
N ASN A 397 -13.99 -2.50 -5.17
CA ASN A 397 -13.28 -3.21 -4.09
C ASN A 397 -12.22 -4.18 -4.60
N THR A 398 -12.08 -4.33 -5.93
CA THR A 398 -11.16 -5.25 -6.58
C THR A 398 -10.62 -4.63 -7.89
N GLY A 399 -9.70 -5.32 -8.56
CA GLY A 399 -9.12 -4.85 -9.80
C GLY A 399 -8.53 -5.97 -10.66
N ILE A 400 -8.33 -5.63 -11.93
CA ILE A 400 -7.55 -6.40 -12.91
C ILE A 400 -6.60 -5.44 -13.63
N ALA A 401 -5.74 -5.96 -14.52
CA ALA A 401 -4.95 -5.08 -15.39
C ALA A 401 -5.85 -4.08 -16.15
N GLY A 402 -5.41 -2.83 -16.27
CA GLY A 402 -6.15 -1.76 -16.93
C GLY A 402 -7.22 -1.06 -16.07
N SER A 403 -7.60 -1.62 -14.92
CA SER A 403 -8.59 -1.02 -14.01
C SER A 403 -8.20 0.39 -13.55
N GLN A 404 -6.92 0.72 -13.44
CA GLN A 404 -6.44 2.05 -13.03
C GLN A 404 -6.99 3.20 -13.89
N SER A 405 -7.33 2.91 -15.16
CA SER A 405 -7.86 3.91 -16.10
C SER A 405 -9.32 4.29 -15.86
N ARG A 406 -10.04 3.55 -15.00
CA ARG A 406 -11.49 3.71 -14.77
C ARG A 406 -11.90 3.69 -13.32
N THR A 407 -11.15 2.99 -12.46
CA THR A 407 -11.54 2.74 -11.07
C THR A 407 -10.46 3.18 -10.08
N ILE A 408 -10.90 3.70 -8.94
CA ILE A 408 -10.12 3.78 -7.70
C ILE A 408 -10.41 2.53 -6.87
N LEU A 409 -9.37 1.90 -6.31
CA LEU A 409 -9.56 0.75 -5.43
C LEU A 409 -10.04 1.23 -4.04
N ALA A 410 -11.22 0.78 -3.60
CA ALA A 410 -11.84 1.13 -2.32
C ALA A 410 -12.44 -0.13 -1.67
N PHE A 411 -11.75 -0.68 -0.67
CA PHE A 411 -12.12 -1.94 0.01
C PHE A 411 -12.08 -1.79 1.54
N GLY A 412 -12.33 -2.85 2.31
CA GLY A 412 -12.08 -2.83 3.76
C GLY A 412 -11.76 -4.20 4.35
N ASP A 413 -11.00 -4.20 5.43
CA ASP A 413 -10.61 -5.38 6.22
C ASP A 413 -11.55 -5.57 7.43
N ILE A 414 -11.27 -6.58 8.25
CA ILE A 414 -11.87 -6.70 9.59
C ILE A 414 -11.16 -5.74 10.56
N GLY A 415 -11.88 -4.79 11.14
CA GLY A 415 -11.38 -3.80 12.09
C GLY A 415 -10.84 -4.31 13.42
N GLY A 416 -10.18 -3.44 14.18
CA GLY A 416 -9.70 -3.72 15.54
C GLY A 416 -8.44 -4.60 15.62
N ASN A 417 -7.70 -4.75 14.52
CA ASN A 417 -6.48 -5.56 14.47
C ASN A 417 -5.24 -4.76 14.05
N TRP A 418 -4.21 -4.72 14.91
CA TRP A 418 -2.94 -4.06 14.63
C TRP A 418 -2.24 -4.58 13.37
N GLU A 419 -2.41 -5.86 13.02
CA GLU A 419 -1.77 -6.46 11.83
C GLU A 419 -2.26 -5.85 10.51
N ASN A 420 -3.44 -5.23 10.50
CA ASN A 420 -3.99 -4.63 9.28
C ASN A 420 -3.18 -3.42 8.83
N ILE A 421 -2.72 -2.56 9.76
CA ILE A 421 -1.95 -1.35 9.42
C ILE A 421 -0.69 -1.69 8.60
N PRO A 422 0.26 -2.51 9.08
CA PRO A 422 1.43 -2.88 8.30
C PRO A 422 1.08 -3.66 7.03
N THR A 423 0.00 -4.44 7.05
CA THR A 423 -0.47 -5.21 5.88
C THR A 423 -0.95 -4.29 4.75
N GLN A 424 -1.77 -3.30 5.09
CA GLN A 424 -2.35 -2.35 4.15
C GLN A 424 -1.29 -1.40 3.61
N VAL A 425 -0.36 -0.91 4.43
CA VAL A 425 0.77 -0.11 3.94
C VAL A 425 1.54 -0.87 2.86
N ALA A 426 1.99 -2.09 3.16
CA ALA A 426 2.71 -2.92 2.19
C ALA A 426 1.87 -3.26 0.95
N GLY A 427 0.56 -3.53 1.13
CA GLY A 427 -0.36 -3.79 0.03
C GLY A 427 -0.57 -2.57 -0.89
N PHE A 428 -0.66 -1.37 -0.32
CA PHE A 428 -0.82 -0.12 -1.09
C PHE A 428 0.44 0.20 -1.89
N LEU A 429 1.61 -0.05 -1.29
CA LEU A 429 2.89 -0.01 -1.99
C LEU A 429 2.93 -1.02 -3.14
N GLY A 430 2.55 -2.28 -2.89
CA GLY A 430 2.46 -3.32 -3.93
C GLY A 430 1.51 -2.96 -5.09
N SER A 431 0.32 -2.43 -4.77
CA SER A 431 -0.65 -1.93 -5.76
C SER A 431 -0.06 -0.79 -6.60
N SER A 432 0.59 0.17 -5.95
CA SER A 432 1.23 1.31 -6.60
C SER A 432 2.33 0.88 -7.59
N LEU A 433 3.17 -0.09 -7.19
CA LEU A 433 4.20 -0.69 -8.04
C LEU A 433 3.62 -1.59 -9.15
N SER A 434 2.35 -1.98 -9.04
CA SER A 434 1.61 -2.76 -10.04
C SER A 434 0.84 -1.89 -11.04
N GLY A 435 1.01 -0.57 -10.98
CA GLY A 435 0.32 0.37 -11.87
C GLY A 435 -1.06 0.82 -11.37
N GLN A 436 -1.47 0.48 -10.14
CA GLN A 436 -2.71 0.97 -9.53
C GLN A 436 -2.40 1.91 -8.34
N PRO A 437 -2.12 3.20 -8.59
CA PRO A 437 -1.72 4.16 -7.56
C PRO A 437 -2.90 4.76 -6.78
N LEU A 438 -4.14 4.64 -7.29
CA LEU A 438 -5.33 5.20 -6.65
C LEU A 438 -6.03 4.13 -5.81
N ILE A 439 -5.79 4.19 -4.50
CA ILE A 439 -6.21 3.18 -3.55
C ILE A 439 -6.58 3.79 -2.20
N GLY A 440 -7.56 3.19 -1.53
CA GLY A 440 -7.85 3.39 -0.12
C GLY A 440 -8.53 2.16 0.49
N SER A 441 -8.53 2.11 1.81
CA SER A 441 -9.22 1.09 2.59
C SER A 441 -10.01 1.75 3.71
N ALA A 442 -11.17 1.17 4.05
CA ALA A 442 -12.04 1.68 5.10
C ALA A 442 -11.27 1.84 6.42
N VAL A 443 -11.39 3.01 7.05
CA VAL A 443 -10.80 3.24 8.38
C VAL A 443 -11.43 2.30 9.40
N ASP A 444 -10.59 1.60 10.16
CA ASP A 444 -10.98 0.52 11.09
C ASP A 444 -11.82 -0.59 10.42
N GLY A 445 -11.69 -0.79 9.11
CA GLY A 445 -12.33 -1.90 8.39
C GLY A 445 -13.85 -1.80 8.23
N THR A 446 -14.46 -2.86 7.68
CA THR A 446 -15.91 -2.98 7.43
C THR A 446 -16.65 -3.53 8.65
N ALA A 447 -16.12 -4.60 9.24
CA ALA A 447 -16.63 -5.27 10.43
C ALA A 447 -15.62 -5.17 11.59
N GLY A 448 -15.87 -5.86 12.71
CA GLY A 448 -15.00 -5.81 13.89
C GLY A 448 -14.89 -4.39 14.47
N GLY A 449 -13.74 -4.03 15.03
CA GLY A 449 -13.48 -2.72 15.64
C GLY A 449 -13.59 -2.73 17.17
N GLY A 450 -14.03 -1.61 17.75
CA GLY A 450 -14.18 -1.49 19.21
C GLY A 450 -12.87 -1.28 19.97
N ASN A 451 -11.77 -0.96 19.27
CA ASN A 451 -10.50 -0.54 19.84
C ASN A 451 -10.16 0.87 19.34
N ALA A 452 -10.33 1.86 20.22
CA ALA A 452 -10.18 3.25 19.87
C ALA A 452 -8.74 3.65 19.50
N GLN A 453 -7.73 3.01 20.10
CA GLN A 453 -6.33 3.28 19.76
C GLN A 453 -6.04 2.87 18.32
N ILE A 454 -6.50 1.69 17.89
CA ILE A 454 -6.33 1.20 16.51
C ILE A 454 -7.10 2.10 15.54
N SER A 455 -8.35 2.47 15.85
CA SER A 455 -9.14 3.35 15.01
C SER A 455 -8.48 4.72 14.77
N ILE A 456 -7.91 5.34 15.81
CA ILE A 456 -7.14 6.58 15.67
C ILE A 456 -5.91 6.35 14.81
N ARG A 457 -5.05 5.38 15.17
CA ARG A 457 -3.81 5.12 14.43
C ARG A 457 -4.08 4.82 12.96
N ASP A 458 -5.16 4.12 12.65
CA ASP A 458 -5.56 3.82 11.28
C ASP A 458 -6.06 5.07 10.53
N PHE A 459 -6.81 5.95 11.18
CA PHE A 459 -7.21 7.24 10.60
C PHE A 459 -5.99 8.15 10.34
N GLU A 460 -5.05 8.23 11.29
CA GLU A 460 -3.87 9.10 11.21
C GLU A 460 -3.07 8.86 9.94
N TRP A 461 -2.71 7.60 9.63
CA TRP A 461 -1.89 7.32 8.44
C TRP A 461 -2.69 7.37 7.14
N LYS A 462 -3.98 7.00 7.16
CA LYS A 462 -4.88 7.10 6.00
C LYS A 462 -5.21 8.53 5.62
N ALA A 463 -5.01 9.50 6.52
CA ALA A 463 -5.03 10.91 6.15
C ALA A 463 -4.01 11.25 5.05
N PHE A 464 -2.96 10.43 4.89
CA PHE A 464 -1.89 10.56 3.88
C PHE A 464 -2.04 9.61 2.67
N THR A 465 -3.19 8.95 2.46
CA THR A 465 -3.43 8.05 1.31
C THR A 465 -4.27 8.72 0.21
N PRO A 466 -4.30 8.23 -1.03
CA PRO A 466 -5.08 8.83 -2.12
C PRO A 466 -6.58 8.96 -1.78
N LEU A 467 -7.16 7.96 -1.14
CA LEU A 467 -8.57 7.92 -0.74
C LEU A 467 -8.70 7.72 0.78
N LEU A 468 -9.61 8.47 1.42
CA LEU A 468 -9.93 8.38 2.85
C LEU A 468 -11.45 8.24 3.03
N PHE A 469 -11.91 7.15 3.63
CA PHE A 469 -13.33 6.91 3.85
C PHE A 469 -13.61 5.95 5.01
N ASN A 470 -14.83 6.02 5.53
CA ASN A 470 -15.36 5.04 6.48
C ASN A 470 -16.38 4.14 5.75
N LEU A 471 -16.41 2.85 6.10
CA LEU A 471 -17.43 1.91 5.64
C LEU A 471 -18.11 1.34 6.88
N ASP A 472 -19.28 1.89 7.21
CA ASP A 472 -20.06 1.54 8.39
C ASP A 472 -21.14 0.50 8.03
N ASP A 473 -21.86 0.05 9.05
CA ASP A 473 -23.05 -0.78 8.94
C ASP A 473 -22.82 -2.27 8.61
N GLN A 474 -21.57 -2.69 8.41
CA GLN A 474 -21.25 -4.12 8.15
C GLN A 474 -20.88 -4.90 9.42
N GLY A 475 -20.98 -4.26 10.59
CA GLY A 475 -20.66 -4.86 11.88
C GLY A 475 -21.33 -4.15 13.05
N LYS A 476 -21.06 -4.63 14.26
CA LYS A 476 -21.70 -4.12 15.48
C LYS A 476 -21.23 -2.74 15.91
N PHE A 477 -19.99 -2.36 15.59
CA PHE A 477 -19.39 -1.09 16.01
C PHE A 477 -19.51 -0.06 14.90
N SER A 478 -19.86 1.19 15.24
CA SER A 478 -19.81 2.29 14.28
C SER A 478 -18.38 2.56 13.83
N LYS A 479 -18.26 3.03 12.58
CA LYS A 479 -16.99 3.36 11.92
C LYS A 479 -16.83 4.86 11.69
N THR A 480 -17.68 5.68 12.30
CA THR A 480 -17.56 7.13 12.18
C THR A 480 -16.30 7.65 12.90
N PRO A 481 -15.66 8.72 12.39
CA PRO A 481 -14.41 9.24 12.98
C PRO A 481 -14.64 9.94 14.32
N PHE A 482 -15.90 10.03 14.75
CA PHE A 482 -16.36 10.65 15.99
C PHE A 482 -17.13 9.67 16.89
N THR A 483 -16.99 8.35 16.67
CA THR A 483 -17.71 7.32 17.45
C THR A 483 -17.24 7.20 18.91
N TYR A 484 -15.99 7.59 19.19
CA TYR A 484 -15.40 7.51 20.52
C TYR A 484 -15.52 8.84 21.28
N ASN A 485 -14.61 9.09 22.23
CA ASN A 485 -14.66 10.31 23.05
C ASN A 485 -14.17 11.56 22.31
N SER A 486 -14.43 12.73 22.90
CA SER A 486 -14.10 14.04 22.32
C SER A 486 -12.62 14.23 22.00
N LYS A 487 -11.69 13.67 22.80
CA LYS A 487 -10.25 13.75 22.53
C LYS A 487 -9.90 13.07 21.21
N MET A 488 -10.48 11.90 20.96
CA MET A 488 -10.22 11.11 19.74
C MET A 488 -10.86 11.77 18.52
N THR A 489 -12.08 12.28 18.69
CA THR A 489 -12.77 13.10 17.69
C THR A 489 -11.94 14.33 17.29
N GLN A 490 -11.33 15.02 18.25
CA GLN A 490 -10.46 16.17 17.97
C GLN A 490 -9.19 15.77 17.19
N ILE A 491 -8.56 14.64 17.55
CA ILE A 491 -7.39 14.11 16.84
C ILE A 491 -7.75 13.80 15.38
N ASN A 492 -8.81 13.01 15.14
CA ASN A 492 -9.24 12.67 13.78
C ASN A 492 -9.59 13.93 12.97
N ARG A 493 -10.21 14.94 13.60
CA ARG A 493 -10.49 16.22 12.96
C ARG A 493 -9.21 16.98 12.57
N ALA A 494 -8.21 16.99 13.44
CA ALA A 494 -6.91 17.63 13.16
C ALA A 494 -6.22 16.98 11.96
N TYR A 495 -6.21 15.64 11.86
CA TYR A 495 -5.68 14.94 10.69
C TYR A 495 -6.47 15.19 9.41
N LEU A 496 -7.81 15.28 9.50
CA LEU A 496 -8.62 15.66 8.35
C LEU A 496 -8.27 17.07 7.85
N LYS A 497 -8.05 18.02 8.77
CA LYS A 497 -7.64 19.40 8.44
C LYS A 497 -6.26 19.45 7.81
N LEU A 498 -5.30 18.69 8.34
CA LEU A 498 -3.99 18.52 7.71
C LEU A 498 -4.10 17.96 6.28
N ARG A 499 -4.96 16.96 6.07
CA ARG A 499 -5.23 16.44 4.71
C ARG A 499 -5.81 17.52 3.80
N GLU A 500 -6.71 18.36 4.29
CA GLU A 500 -7.26 19.49 3.52
C GLU A 500 -6.16 20.48 3.11
N GLN A 501 -5.21 20.79 4.00
CA GLN A 501 -4.06 21.65 3.68
C GLN A 501 -3.12 21.02 2.64
N LEU A 502 -2.97 19.70 2.65
CA LEU A 502 -2.14 18.96 1.69
C LEU A 502 -2.88 18.62 0.38
N ARG A 503 -4.10 19.11 0.17
CA ARG A 503 -4.93 18.75 -1.00
C ARG A 503 -4.23 19.07 -2.32
N THR A 504 -3.63 20.25 -2.46
CA THR A 504 -2.92 20.66 -3.69
C THR A 504 -1.71 19.77 -3.96
N TYR A 505 -0.95 19.43 -2.91
CA TYR A 505 0.16 18.48 -3.00
C TYR A 505 -0.33 17.10 -3.44
N MET A 506 -1.36 16.54 -2.80
CA MET A 506 -1.94 15.25 -3.18
C MET A 506 -2.45 15.25 -4.63
N TYR A 507 -3.10 16.33 -5.07
CA TYR A 507 -3.61 16.46 -6.42
C TYR A 507 -2.49 16.50 -7.47
N THR A 508 -1.39 17.19 -7.16
CA THR A 508 -0.17 17.20 -7.99
C THR A 508 0.43 15.78 -8.08
N LEU A 509 0.49 15.03 -6.97
CA LEU A 509 0.98 13.65 -6.99
C LEU A 509 0.11 12.73 -7.85
N ILE A 510 -1.22 12.90 -7.83
CA ILE A 510 -2.13 12.13 -8.68
C ILE A 510 -1.86 12.40 -10.16
N TYR A 511 -1.62 13.66 -10.53
CA TYR A 511 -1.20 14.00 -11.90
C TYR A 511 0.13 13.34 -12.28
N CYS A 512 1.15 13.41 -11.42
CA CYS A 512 2.44 12.74 -11.65
C CYS A 512 2.30 11.21 -11.79
N ALA A 513 1.33 10.60 -11.11
CA ALA A 513 1.06 9.18 -11.22
C ALA A 513 0.62 8.77 -12.64
N GLN A 514 0.02 9.66 -13.42
CA GLN A 514 -0.34 9.38 -14.82
C GLN A 514 0.87 9.15 -15.73
N VAL A 515 2.06 9.58 -15.31
CA VAL A 515 3.33 9.44 -16.04
C VAL A 515 4.32 8.50 -15.34
N GLY A 516 3.81 7.63 -14.45
CA GLY A 516 4.61 6.58 -13.84
C GLY A 516 5.24 6.93 -12.50
N GLU A 517 4.92 8.07 -11.88
CA GLU A 517 5.42 8.42 -10.54
C GLU A 517 4.38 8.12 -9.45
N PRO A 518 4.51 7.01 -8.69
CA PRO A 518 3.48 6.64 -7.73
C PRO A 518 3.25 7.71 -6.64
N ILE A 519 2.05 7.73 -6.07
CA ILE A 519 1.68 8.65 -4.99
C ILE A 519 2.33 8.18 -3.68
N MET A 520 2.01 6.95 -3.27
CA MET A 520 2.69 6.26 -2.18
C MET A 520 3.86 5.48 -2.75
N ARG A 521 5.05 5.74 -2.22
CA ARG A 521 6.31 5.25 -2.77
C ARG A 521 7.05 4.42 -1.71
N PRO A 522 7.46 3.18 -2.00
CA PRO A 522 8.44 2.51 -1.15
C PRO A 522 9.74 3.34 -1.15
N LEU A 523 10.49 3.27 -0.05
CA LEU A 523 11.65 4.15 0.16
C LEU A 523 12.68 4.05 -0.99
N PHE A 524 12.80 2.90 -1.65
CA PHE A 524 13.81 2.70 -2.69
C PHE A 524 13.56 3.54 -3.96
N LEU A 525 12.34 4.04 -4.19
CA LEU A 525 12.06 4.92 -5.32
C LEU A 525 12.81 6.26 -5.18
N GLU A 526 12.97 6.74 -3.94
CA GLU A 526 13.70 7.97 -3.62
C GLU A 526 15.17 7.70 -3.26
N PHE A 527 15.46 6.48 -2.77
CA PHE A 527 16.76 6.08 -2.23
C PHE A 527 17.22 4.73 -2.79
N PRO A 528 17.42 4.60 -4.12
CA PRO A 528 17.67 3.31 -4.79
C PRO A 528 19.07 2.72 -4.50
N HIS A 529 19.99 3.50 -3.93
CA HIS A 529 21.35 3.05 -3.63
C HIS A 529 21.45 2.27 -2.31
N GLU A 530 20.40 2.27 -1.50
CA GLU A 530 20.36 1.64 -0.19
C GLU A 530 19.55 0.34 -0.25
N GLN A 531 20.23 -0.80 -0.11
CA GLN A 531 19.61 -2.11 -0.29
C GLN A 531 18.47 -2.39 0.70
N ILE A 532 18.54 -1.87 1.94
CA ILE A 532 17.47 -2.05 2.96
C ILE A 532 16.11 -1.59 2.44
N ASN A 533 16.08 -0.56 1.60
CA ASN A 533 14.85 0.05 1.09
C ASN A 533 14.05 -0.85 0.15
N TYR A 534 14.66 -1.95 -0.32
CA TYR A 534 14.02 -2.97 -1.15
C TYR A 534 13.42 -4.13 -0.35
N THR A 535 13.66 -4.15 0.97
CA THR A 535 13.36 -5.30 1.82
C THR A 535 12.10 -5.08 2.66
N PRO A 536 11.48 -6.15 3.19
CA PRO A 536 10.34 -6.04 4.09
C PRO A 536 10.63 -5.27 5.40
N GLN A 537 11.90 -5.02 5.76
CA GLN A 537 12.25 -4.32 7.01
C GLN A 537 11.68 -2.91 7.08
N VAL A 538 11.50 -2.26 5.92
CA VAL A 538 10.88 -0.93 5.80
C VAL A 538 9.52 -1.00 5.09
N GLY A 539 8.91 -2.19 5.03
CA GLY A 539 7.64 -2.42 4.33
C GLY A 539 6.43 -1.81 5.04
N HIS A 540 6.67 -1.13 6.15
CA HIS A 540 5.65 -0.51 6.99
C HIS A 540 5.76 1.02 7.01
N GLU A 541 6.71 1.59 6.27
CA GLU A 541 6.84 3.01 6.01
C GLU A 541 6.73 3.30 4.52
N PHE A 542 6.37 4.52 4.18
CA PHE A 542 6.33 4.96 2.79
C PHE A 542 6.65 6.44 2.66
N MET A 543 7.11 6.81 1.47
CA MET A 543 7.17 8.20 1.05
C MET A 543 5.82 8.60 0.43
N LEU A 544 5.21 9.69 0.88
CA LEU A 544 4.10 10.35 0.18
C LEU A 544 4.71 11.40 -0.77
N GLY A 545 4.73 11.06 -2.06
CA GLY A 545 5.56 11.77 -3.03
C GLY A 545 7.04 11.79 -2.60
N PRO A 546 7.83 12.77 -3.03
CA PRO A 546 9.25 12.85 -2.65
C PRO A 546 9.52 13.52 -1.28
N ASN A 547 8.50 14.15 -0.66
CA ASN A 547 8.70 15.13 0.41
C ASN A 547 8.42 14.61 1.83
N LEU A 548 7.53 13.64 2.01
CA LEU A 548 7.07 13.20 3.34
C LEU A 548 7.33 11.70 3.54
N LEU A 549 8.02 11.32 4.61
CA LEU A 549 8.10 9.94 5.07
C LEU A 549 7.04 9.72 6.15
N ILE A 550 6.10 8.83 5.88
CA ILE A 550 5.04 8.43 6.83
C ILE A 550 5.45 7.09 7.43
N SER A 551 5.45 7.01 8.76
CA SER A 551 5.89 5.82 9.49
C SER A 551 4.84 5.39 10.52
N PRO A 552 3.75 4.72 10.08
CA PRO A 552 2.63 4.28 10.92
C PRO A 552 3.03 3.52 12.20
N ILE A 553 2.21 3.66 13.24
CA ILE A 553 2.29 2.80 14.42
C ILE A 553 1.61 1.47 14.09
N VAL A 554 2.36 0.37 14.21
CA VAL A 554 1.94 -0.95 13.68
C VAL A 554 1.66 -2.00 14.76
N ASN A 555 1.81 -1.65 16.03
CA ASN A 555 1.55 -2.55 17.15
C ASN A 555 1.15 -1.77 18.42
N GLY A 556 0.61 -2.48 19.40
CA GLY A 556 0.18 -1.91 20.68
C GLY A 556 1.26 -1.87 21.76
N ARG A 557 2.55 -1.79 21.41
CA ARG A 557 3.60 -1.60 22.43
C ARG A 557 3.57 -0.16 22.93
N GLU A 558 3.67 -0.01 24.24
CA GLU A 558 3.62 1.29 24.91
C GLU A 558 4.81 1.48 25.85
N ASP A 559 5.15 2.72 26.16
CA ASP A 559 6.03 3.07 27.27
C ASP A 559 5.26 3.22 28.60
N GLY A 560 5.96 3.59 29.67
CA GLY A 560 5.37 3.74 31.01
C GLY A 560 4.29 4.84 31.13
N ASN A 561 4.16 5.71 30.13
CA ASN A 561 3.16 6.78 30.08
C ASN A 561 1.96 6.42 29.17
N GLY A 562 1.91 5.20 28.61
CA GLY A 562 0.88 4.78 27.66
C GLY A 562 1.07 5.36 26.25
N ASN A 563 2.25 5.92 25.94
CA ASN A 563 2.56 6.37 24.58
C ASN A 563 3.03 5.19 23.74
N SER A 564 2.69 5.20 22.45
CA SER A 564 3.13 4.16 21.52
C SER A 564 4.66 4.15 21.43
N ARG A 565 5.25 2.97 21.60
CA ARG A 565 6.70 2.75 21.44
C ARG A 565 7.02 2.41 20.01
N LYS A 566 7.90 3.20 19.37
CA LYS A 566 8.43 2.89 18.05
C LYS A 566 9.91 2.55 18.10
N ASP A 567 10.21 1.31 17.76
CA ASP A 567 11.56 0.82 17.46
C ASP A 567 11.73 0.74 15.94
N ASN A 568 12.96 0.51 15.47
CA ASN A 568 13.25 0.29 14.05
C ASN A 568 12.84 1.43 13.09
N LEU A 569 12.71 2.68 13.56
CA LEU A 569 12.38 3.81 12.69
C LEU A 569 13.58 4.13 11.78
N TYR A 570 13.54 3.66 10.54
CA TYR A 570 14.58 3.96 9.55
C TYR A 570 14.34 5.30 8.86
N LEU A 571 15.34 6.18 8.90
CA LEU A 571 15.35 7.41 8.12
C LEU A 571 16.45 7.29 7.04
N PRO A 572 16.08 7.24 5.74
CA PRO A 572 17.04 7.02 4.65
C PRO A 572 18.05 8.15 4.45
N ASN A 573 19.16 7.84 3.78
CA ASN A 573 20.20 8.77 3.30
C ASN A 573 20.92 9.56 4.40
N HIS A 574 22.20 9.21 4.61
CA HIS A 574 23.07 9.82 5.64
C HIS A 574 23.34 11.32 5.47
N ARG A 575 22.96 11.93 4.34
CA ARG A 575 23.09 13.37 4.08
C ARG A 575 21.76 14.12 4.18
N THR A 576 20.65 13.40 4.27
CA THR A 576 19.32 14.00 4.35
C THR A 576 19.02 14.38 5.78
N MET A 577 18.63 15.63 5.99
CA MET A 577 17.95 16.02 7.21
C MET A 577 16.47 15.64 7.10
N TRP A 578 15.92 15.05 8.16
CA TRP A 578 14.51 14.74 8.30
C TRP A 578 13.96 15.55 9.45
N VAL A 579 12.83 16.20 9.25
CA VAL A 579 12.21 17.08 10.25
C VAL A 579 10.87 16.48 10.63
N ASP A 580 10.68 16.13 11.90
CA ASP A 580 9.35 15.71 12.37
C ASP A 580 8.36 16.84 12.05
N LEU A 581 7.30 16.48 11.33
CA LEU A 581 6.34 17.40 10.79
C LEU A 581 5.71 18.26 11.90
N PHE A 582 5.42 17.64 13.04
CA PHE A 582 4.62 18.23 14.09
C PHE A 582 5.48 19.08 15.02
N ASP A 583 6.53 18.52 15.63
CA ASP A 583 7.32 19.22 16.65
C ASP A 583 8.57 19.94 16.10
N GLY A 584 8.89 19.76 14.81
CA GLY A 584 10.05 20.38 14.16
C GLY A 584 11.39 19.78 14.56
N LYS A 585 11.42 18.68 15.33
CA LYS A 585 12.65 18.00 15.74
C LYS A 585 13.35 17.45 14.50
N LYS A 586 14.65 17.74 14.41
CA LYS A 586 15.49 17.39 13.27
C LYS A 586 16.30 16.13 13.55
N TYR A 587 16.37 15.27 12.54
CA TYR A 587 17.05 13.99 12.55
C TYR A 587 17.99 13.90 11.34
N LEU A 588 19.14 13.27 11.51
CA LEU A 588 20.02 12.92 10.39
C LEU A 588 19.62 11.54 9.86
N GLY A 589 19.54 11.38 8.54
CA GLY A 589 19.23 10.10 7.91
C GLY A 589 20.39 9.10 7.91
N GLY A 590 20.23 8.03 7.13
CA GLY A 590 21.16 6.90 7.01
C GLY A 590 21.25 6.03 8.25
N ARG A 591 20.20 6.03 9.09
CA ARG A 591 20.22 5.36 10.39
C ARG A 591 18.83 5.00 10.89
N VAL A 592 18.81 4.12 11.88
CA VAL A 592 17.61 3.63 12.57
C VAL A 592 17.52 4.27 13.95
N TYR A 593 16.38 4.86 14.27
CA TYR A 593 16.08 5.38 15.60
C TYR A 593 15.21 4.38 16.36
N ASN A 594 15.67 3.99 17.55
CA ASN A 594 14.93 3.09 18.43
C ASN A 594 14.33 3.85 19.59
N LYS A 595 13.45 3.20 20.34
CA LYS A 595 12.94 3.76 21.59
C LYS A 595 12.27 5.14 21.40
N GLN A 596 11.65 5.40 20.26
CA GLN A 596 10.85 6.61 20.09
C GLN A 596 9.51 6.47 20.82
N SER A 597 8.97 7.57 21.33
CA SER A 597 7.73 7.63 22.11
C SER A 597 6.76 8.58 21.43
N TYR A 598 5.55 8.10 21.15
CA TYR A 598 4.54 8.85 20.40
C TYR A 598 3.19 8.81 21.13
N PRO A 599 2.69 9.94 21.65
CA PRO A 599 1.35 10.02 22.24
C PRO A 599 0.28 9.73 21.19
N SER A 600 -0.96 9.52 21.64
CA SER A 600 -2.09 9.10 20.78
C SER A 600 -2.44 10.05 19.63
N TRP A 601 -1.94 11.29 19.64
CA TRP A 601 -2.19 12.31 18.61
C TRP A 601 -1.04 12.46 17.61
N HIS A 602 0.16 11.96 17.93
CA HIS A 602 1.38 12.19 17.17
C HIS A 602 1.71 10.94 16.35
N LEU A 603 1.53 11.02 15.04
CA LEU A 603 2.00 10.03 14.09
C LEU A 603 3.45 10.37 13.68
N PRO A 604 4.38 9.41 13.60
CA PRO A 604 5.71 9.68 13.08
C PRO A 604 5.65 10.05 11.59
N VAL A 605 5.80 11.35 11.29
CA VAL A 605 5.79 11.91 9.94
C VAL A 605 6.99 12.84 9.79
N PHE A 606 7.81 12.61 8.78
CA PHE A 606 9.06 13.34 8.59
C PHE A 606 9.08 14.06 7.25
N VAL A 607 9.27 15.37 7.30
CA VAL A 607 9.55 16.21 6.14
C VAL A 607 11.00 16.02 5.73
N ARG A 608 11.23 15.70 4.47
CA ARG A 608 12.57 15.61 3.88
C ARG A 608 13.15 17.02 3.71
N GLY A 609 14.40 17.23 4.12
CA GLY A 609 15.13 18.46 3.80
C GLY A 609 15.17 18.68 2.27
N GLY A 610 14.92 19.92 1.85
CA GLY A 610 14.66 20.32 0.48
C GLY A 610 13.17 20.40 0.11
N SER A 611 12.25 19.94 0.96
CA SER A 611 10.82 19.92 0.61
C SER A 611 10.25 21.32 0.39
N ILE A 612 9.38 21.42 -0.61
CA ILE A 612 8.54 22.58 -0.92
C ILE A 612 7.10 22.05 -0.96
N PHE A 613 6.19 22.68 -0.22
CA PHE A 613 4.76 22.40 -0.26
C PHE A 613 4.01 23.61 -0.79
N ASP A 614 3.00 23.37 -1.63
CA ASP A 614 1.98 24.36 -1.99
C ASP A 614 0.71 23.96 -1.24
N LEU A 615 0.28 24.82 -0.32
CA LEU A 615 -0.94 24.62 0.47
C LEU A 615 -2.20 25.15 -0.26
N GLY A 616 -2.06 25.54 -1.53
CA GLY A 616 -3.10 26.24 -2.31
C GLY A 616 -2.94 27.75 -2.24
N GLU A 617 -3.53 28.45 -3.21
CA GLU A 617 -3.55 29.92 -3.28
C GLU A 617 -2.14 30.55 -3.21
N ARG A 618 -1.13 29.84 -3.71
CA ARG A 618 0.30 30.25 -3.69
C ARG A 618 0.82 30.51 -2.28
N ASN A 619 0.37 29.70 -1.31
CA ASN A 619 0.91 29.65 0.04
C ASN A 619 1.93 28.52 0.16
N TYR A 620 3.21 28.87 0.11
CA TYR A 620 4.30 27.90 0.10
C TYR A 620 4.91 27.69 1.47
N VAL A 621 5.25 26.45 1.79
CA VAL A 621 6.06 26.08 2.97
C VAL A 621 7.35 25.43 2.48
N LEU A 622 8.50 25.92 2.96
CA LEU A 622 9.82 25.47 2.51
C LEU A 622 10.65 24.96 3.68
N TYR A 623 11.31 23.82 3.47
CA TYR A 623 12.29 23.22 4.37
C TYR A 623 13.64 23.15 3.66
N PRO A 624 14.41 24.25 3.56
CA PRO A 624 15.53 24.33 2.61
C PRO A 624 16.69 23.38 2.95
N GLN A 625 17.18 22.63 1.97
CA GLN A 625 18.44 21.88 2.04
C GLN A 625 18.95 21.62 0.62
N GLY A 626 20.18 22.05 0.32
CA GLY A 626 20.76 21.92 -1.01
C GLY A 626 19.86 22.50 -2.11
N HIS A 627 19.88 21.88 -3.28
CA HIS A 627 19.01 22.23 -4.40
C HIS A 627 17.74 21.36 -4.40
N SER A 628 16.58 21.98 -4.54
CA SER A 628 15.30 21.31 -4.67
C SER A 628 14.34 22.06 -5.60
N LYS A 629 13.36 21.33 -6.13
CA LYS A 629 12.38 21.84 -7.08
C LYS A 629 11.05 21.12 -6.91
N MET A 630 9.97 21.86 -7.12
CA MET A 630 8.60 21.35 -7.24
C MET A 630 7.91 21.99 -8.44
N VAL A 631 7.04 21.24 -9.10
CA VAL A 631 6.08 21.76 -10.08
C VAL A 631 4.69 21.47 -9.55
N THR A 632 3.89 22.50 -9.30
CA THR A 632 2.51 22.35 -8.84
C THR A 632 1.58 22.20 -10.03
N TYR A 633 0.46 21.51 -9.84
CA TYR A 633 -0.55 21.29 -10.88
C TYR A 633 -1.93 21.67 -10.36
N ASP A 634 -2.69 22.39 -11.18
CA ASP A 634 -4.13 22.57 -10.97
C ASP A 634 -4.90 22.60 -12.30
N ASP A 635 -6.19 22.30 -12.27
CA ASP A 635 -7.07 22.30 -13.44
C ASP A 635 -8.52 22.70 -13.12
N ASN A 636 -9.32 22.76 -14.17
CA ASN A 636 -10.73 23.12 -14.13
C ASN A 636 -11.66 22.05 -13.52
N GLY A 637 -11.16 20.86 -13.14
CA GLY A 637 -11.96 19.75 -12.61
C GLY A 637 -12.80 18.97 -13.62
N TYR A 638 -12.65 19.20 -14.93
CA TYR A 638 -13.38 18.51 -16.00
C TYR A 638 -12.50 17.47 -16.73
N ASN A 639 -13.09 16.69 -17.65
CA ASN A 639 -12.40 15.63 -18.40
C ASN A 639 -11.38 16.12 -19.44
N ASP A 640 -11.30 17.42 -19.71
CA ASP A 640 -10.40 18.04 -20.69
C ASP A 640 -9.12 18.62 -20.07
N TYR A 641 -8.75 18.10 -18.91
CA TYR A 641 -7.60 18.52 -18.10
C TYR A 641 -6.26 18.43 -18.82
N SER A 642 -6.14 17.59 -19.85
CA SER A 642 -4.94 17.53 -20.70
C SER A 642 -4.64 18.84 -21.42
N ARG A 643 -5.63 19.74 -21.58
CA ARG A 643 -5.48 21.06 -22.24
C ARG A 643 -5.84 22.24 -21.34
N ASN A 644 -6.58 22.01 -20.25
CA ASN A 644 -7.11 23.05 -19.37
C ASN A 644 -6.53 22.91 -17.95
N HIS A 645 -5.22 23.13 -17.84
CA HIS A 645 -4.48 23.05 -16.59
C HIS A 645 -3.45 24.16 -16.53
N VAL A 646 -2.99 24.43 -15.31
CA VAL A 646 -1.88 25.33 -15.03
C VAL A 646 -0.79 24.58 -14.26
N SER A 647 0.45 25.06 -14.40
CA SER A 647 1.56 24.59 -13.60
C SER A 647 2.48 25.73 -13.19
N THR A 648 3.02 25.65 -11.98
CA THR A 648 3.99 26.64 -11.47
C THR A 648 5.20 25.91 -10.94
N GLN A 649 6.39 26.32 -11.39
CA GLN A 649 7.65 25.78 -10.91
C GLN A 649 8.22 26.64 -9.79
N ILE A 650 8.65 25.99 -8.72
CA ILE A 650 9.34 26.62 -7.59
C ILE A 650 10.64 25.86 -7.36
N SER A 651 11.75 26.58 -7.21
CA SER A 651 13.04 26.02 -6.82
C SER A 651 13.61 26.71 -5.59
N SER A 652 14.28 25.93 -4.74
CA SER A 652 15.03 26.39 -3.58
C SER A 652 16.47 25.90 -3.71
N ASP A 653 17.43 26.80 -3.53
CA ASP A 653 18.85 26.49 -3.62
C ASP A 653 19.59 27.08 -2.43
N LEU A 654 20.01 26.21 -1.50
CA LEU A 654 20.79 26.56 -0.33
C LEU A 654 22.25 26.15 -0.55
N GLU A 655 23.09 27.14 -0.87
CA GLU A 655 24.52 26.98 -0.99
C GLU A 655 25.23 27.71 0.15
N ALA A 656 25.98 26.95 0.96
CA ALA A 656 26.59 27.44 2.20
C ALA A 656 25.56 28.11 3.12
N SER A 657 25.55 29.45 3.20
CA SER A 657 24.60 30.23 3.99
C SER A 657 23.77 31.20 3.14
N LYS A 658 23.74 31.01 1.82
CA LYS A 658 22.90 31.79 0.90
C LYS A 658 21.76 30.91 0.39
N LEU A 659 20.53 31.31 0.68
CA LEU A 659 19.33 30.68 0.14
C LEU A 659 18.79 31.52 -1.02
N THR A 660 18.58 30.87 -2.17
CA THR A 660 17.90 31.46 -3.33
C THR A 660 16.62 30.69 -3.60
N ILE A 661 15.48 31.37 -3.67
CA ILE A 661 14.19 30.79 -4.05
C ILE A 661 13.74 31.46 -5.34
N THR A 662 13.31 30.67 -6.32
CA THR A 662 12.74 31.16 -7.57
C THR A 662 11.34 30.59 -7.75
N ILE A 663 10.36 31.45 -8.05
CA ILE A 663 9.03 31.06 -8.50
C ILE A 663 8.90 31.53 -9.94
N ASP A 664 8.82 30.58 -10.86
CA ASP A 664 8.68 30.87 -12.28
C ASP A 664 7.24 31.31 -12.61
N PRO A 665 7.04 32.06 -13.70
CA PRO A 665 5.70 32.42 -14.14
C PRO A 665 4.85 31.17 -14.41
N THR A 666 3.59 31.21 -13.96
CA THR A 666 2.64 30.11 -14.14
C THR A 666 2.37 29.87 -15.63
N GLN A 667 2.44 28.61 -16.04
CA GLN A 667 2.23 28.16 -17.42
C GLN A 667 0.87 27.49 -17.57
N GLY A 668 0.21 27.69 -18.73
CA GLY A 668 -1.12 27.13 -19.01
C GLY A 668 -2.26 28.06 -18.63
N ASP A 669 -3.51 27.62 -18.84
CA ASP A 669 -4.72 28.40 -18.53
C ASP A 669 -5.97 27.50 -18.47
N PHE A 670 -7.03 27.98 -17.80
CA PHE A 670 -8.39 27.47 -17.89
C PHE A 670 -9.42 28.53 -17.46
N SER A 671 -10.68 28.38 -17.87
CA SER A 671 -11.72 29.43 -17.80
C SER A 671 -11.99 30.09 -16.44
N THR A 672 -11.68 29.42 -15.33
CA THR A 672 -11.89 29.93 -13.96
C THR A 672 -10.59 30.27 -13.24
N PHE A 673 -9.44 30.13 -13.91
CA PHE A 673 -8.13 30.43 -13.37
C PHE A 673 -8.01 31.94 -13.08
N GLN A 674 -7.52 32.28 -11.89
CA GLN A 674 -7.25 33.66 -11.50
C GLN A 674 -5.76 33.93 -11.71
N THR A 675 -5.42 34.91 -12.55
CA THR A 675 -4.01 35.29 -12.77
C THR A 675 -3.50 36.21 -11.66
N GLU A 676 -4.35 37.09 -11.13
CA GLU A 676 -3.98 38.03 -10.07
C GLU A 676 -4.01 37.34 -8.69
N ASN A 677 -2.85 37.05 -8.10
CA ASN A 677 -2.75 36.39 -6.79
C ASN A 677 -1.68 37.00 -5.88
N THR A 678 -1.93 36.96 -4.57
CA THR A 678 -0.89 37.14 -3.56
C THR A 678 0.04 35.91 -3.54
N THR A 679 1.27 36.08 -3.07
CA THR A 679 2.17 34.94 -2.85
C THR A 679 2.69 34.98 -1.41
N ASN A 680 2.55 33.87 -0.69
CA ASN A 680 3.04 33.73 0.68
C ASN A 680 4.13 32.65 0.71
N LEU A 681 5.25 32.92 1.38
CA LEU A 681 6.28 31.94 1.63
C LEU A 681 6.53 31.82 3.13
N ASN A 682 6.60 30.59 3.63
CA ASN A 682 6.92 30.29 5.02
C ASN A 682 8.16 29.40 5.02
N ILE A 683 9.31 30.01 5.29
CA ILE A 683 10.62 29.39 5.11
C ILE A 683 11.15 28.98 6.48
N MET A 684 11.19 27.68 6.76
CA MET A 684 11.68 27.16 8.04
C MET A 684 13.16 27.48 8.24
N CYS A 685 13.53 28.00 9.41
CA CYS A 685 14.90 28.42 9.72
C CYS A 685 15.20 28.32 11.22
N ASP A 686 16.48 28.31 11.58
CA ASP A 686 16.94 28.23 12.99
C ASP A 686 17.43 29.58 13.53
N GLY A 687 17.46 30.61 12.69
CA GLY A 687 17.95 31.93 13.09
C GLY A 687 17.55 33.03 12.13
N TYR A 688 17.59 34.25 12.66
CA TYR A 688 17.29 35.46 11.91
C TYR A 688 18.29 35.66 10.75
N PRO A 689 17.85 36.06 9.55
CA PRO A 689 18.71 36.28 8.39
C PRO A 689 19.45 37.64 8.42
N ASP A 690 20.64 37.72 7.83
CA ASP A 690 21.41 38.99 7.77
C ASP A 690 20.93 39.92 6.65
N GLY A 691 20.15 39.41 5.69
CA GLY A 691 19.58 40.22 4.64
C GLY A 691 18.62 39.44 3.75
N LEU A 692 17.58 40.14 3.32
CA LEU A 692 16.55 39.68 2.40
C LEU A 692 16.52 40.58 1.17
N THR A 693 16.51 40.00 -0.02
CA THR A 693 16.29 40.73 -1.27
C THR A 693 15.23 39.98 -2.08
N VAL A 694 14.17 40.69 -2.45
CA VAL A 694 13.11 40.17 -3.32
C VAL A 694 13.18 40.91 -4.65
N LYS A 695 13.20 40.18 -5.75
CA LYS A 695 13.13 40.69 -7.11
C LYS A 695 11.91 40.14 -7.82
N ILE A 696 11.26 40.97 -8.61
CA ILE A 696 10.16 40.59 -9.48
C ILE A 696 10.46 41.14 -10.87
N ASN A 697 10.62 40.25 -11.84
CA ASN A 697 11.07 40.60 -13.20
C ASN A 697 12.33 41.50 -13.16
N ASP A 698 13.34 41.05 -12.41
CA ASP A 698 14.60 41.75 -12.14
C ASP A 698 14.52 43.08 -11.35
N GLN A 699 13.32 43.57 -11.03
CA GLN A 699 13.13 44.78 -10.22
C GLN A 699 13.13 44.45 -8.73
N VAL A 700 13.96 45.15 -7.95
CA VAL A 700 14.03 44.97 -6.49
C VAL A 700 12.79 45.57 -5.82
N ILE A 701 12.12 44.79 -4.98
CA ILE A 701 10.97 45.20 -4.19
C ILE A 701 11.44 45.63 -2.80
N ASN A 702 10.93 46.77 -2.32
CA ASN A 702 11.23 47.25 -0.98
C ASN A 702 10.40 46.49 0.06
N MET A 703 11.05 45.64 0.86
CA MET A 703 10.38 44.76 1.82
C MET A 703 10.42 45.36 3.23
N GLN A 704 9.24 45.65 3.78
CA GLN A 704 9.10 46.08 5.18
C GLN A 704 9.09 44.87 6.13
N GLU A 705 9.83 44.99 7.23
CA GLU A 705 9.75 44.04 8.35
C GLU A 705 8.62 44.43 9.31
N TYR A 706 7.88 43.44 9.78
CA TYR A 706 6.85 43.59 10.81
C TYR A 706 7.30 42.94 12.11
N GLY A 707 6.89 43.50 13.26
CA GLY A 707 7.34 43.04 14.59
C GLY A 707 6.39 42.06 15.28
N THR A 708 5.16 41.89 14.80
CA THR A 708 4.15 41.00 15.41
C THR A 708 3.36 40.26 14.34
N VAL A 709 2.83 39.09 14.71
CA VAL A 709 1.95 38.30 13.82
C VAL A 709 0.71 39.10 13.39
N ASP A 710 0.13 39.89 14.29
CA ASP A 710 -1.06 40.70 13.99
C ASP A 710 -0.77 41.79 12.97
N THR A 711 0.34 42.53 13.12
CA THR A 711 0.71 43.58 12.16
C THR A 711 1.10 42.99 10.81
N PHE A 712 1.75 41.83 10.79
CA PHE A 712 2.09 41.11 9.56
C PHE A 712 0.85 40.55 8.84
N ALA A 713 -0.13 40.02 9.57
CA ALA A 713 -1.36 39.48 8.97
C ALA A 713 -2.13 40.54 8.16
N HIS A 714 -2.15 41.78 8.64
CA HIS A 714 -2.77 42.93 7.98
C HIS A 714 -1.89 43.59 6.90
N ALA A 715 -0.62 43.22 6.79
CA ALA A 715 0.29 43.75 5.78
C ALA A 715 -0.15 43.34 4.37
N LYS A 716 0.05 44.21 3.38
CA LYS A 716 -0.12 43.87 1.96
C LYS A 716 1.12 43.20 1.37
N GLU A 717 2.29 43.64 1.81
CA GLU A 717 3.60 43.17 1.36
C GLU A 717 4.63 43.40 2.48
N GLY A 718 5.54 42.45 2.69
CA GLY A 718 6.55 42.52 3.73
C GLY A 718 7.01 41.16 4.23
N PHE A 719 7.77 41.15 5.31
CA PHE A 719 8.24 39.92 5.94
C PHE A 719 8.15 39.97 7.48
N PHE A 720 8.14 38.80 8.10
CA PHE A 720 8.09 38.62 9.55
C PHE A 720 8.92 37.40 9.96
N PHE A 721 9.78 37.56 10.96
CA PHE A 721 10.50 36.45 11.57
C PHE A 721 9.69 35.87 12.74
N ASN A 722 9.03 34.74 12.50
CA ASN A 722 8.11 34.13 13.44
C ASN A 722 8.78 32.96 14.17
N THR A 723 9.05 33.12 15.46
CA THR A 723 9.66 32.06 16.30
C THR A 723 8.65 31.05 16.86
N ASN A 724 7.37 31.21 16.55
CA ASN A 724 6.29 30.36 17.04
C ASN A 724 5.28 30.04 15.91
N TYR A 725 5.82 29.57 14.79
CA TYR A 725 5.08 29.29 13.56
C TYR A 725 4.64 27.83 13.48
N SER A 726 3.37 27.64 13.13
CA SER A 726 2.80 26.37 12.70
C SER A 726 1.87 26.64 11.54
N TRP A 727 1.97 25.82 10.49
CA TRP A 727 0.98 25.81 9.41
C TRP A 727 -0.14 24.81 9.65
N MET A 728 -0.15 24.12 10.80
CA MET A 728 -1.13 23.10 11.18
C MET A 728 -1.78 23.46 12.52
N PRO A 729 -2.61 24.53 12.56
CA PRO A 729 -3.08 25.13 13.81
C PRO A 729 -3.90 24.17 14.69
N GLU A 730 -4.55 23.15 14.11
CA GLU A 730 -5.31 22.15 14.85
C GLU A 730 -4.44 21.29 15.79
N PHE A 731 -3.13 21.21 15.52
CA PHE A 731 -2.16 20.49 16.33
C PHE A 731 -1.51 21.36 17.41
N ASP A 732 -1.66 22.68 17.35
CA ASP A 732 -1.00 23.62 18.28
C ASP A 732 -1.38 23.35 19.74
N GLN A 733 -2.58 22.84 19.99
CA GLN A 733 -3.06 22.46 21.33
C GLN A 733 -2.32 21.27 21.94
N TYR A 734 -1.61 20.48 21.13
CA TYR A 734 -0.87 19.30 21.57
C TYR A 734 0.63 19.54 21.69
N GLN A 735 1.11 20.68 21.21
CA GLN A 735 2.54 21.00 21.11
C GLN A 735 2.93 22.07 22.12
N GLU A 736 4.03 21.85 22.83
CA GLU A 736 4.60 22.88 23.72
C GLU A 736 5.45 23.89 22.96
N LYS A 737 6.09 23.47 21.85
CA LYS A 737 6.99 24.29 21.03
C LYS A 737 6.65 24.13 19.56
N LYS A 738 6.52 25.26 18.86
CA LYS A 738 6.33 25.31 17.41
C LYS A 738 7.65 25.61 16.70
N GLN A 739 7.62 25.64 15.37
CA GLN A 739 8.79 25.89 14.54
C GLN A 739 9.10 27.39 14.40
N THR A 740 10.30 27.71 13.93
CA THR A 740 10.68 29.07 13.53
C THR A 740 10.67 29.18 12.02
N ALA A 741 10.07 30.25 11.50
CA ALA A 741 9.96 30.51 10.07
C ALA A 741 10.15 31.99 9.73
N LEU A 742 10.85 32.25 8.64
CA LEU A 742 10.83 33.54 7.96
C LEU A 742 9.61 33.55 7.01
N GLN A 743 8.64 34.38 7.34
CA GLN A 743 7.42 34.54 6.55
C GLN A 743 7.56 35.74 5.62
N ILE A 744 7.21 35.56 4.34
CA ILE A 744 7.24 36.60 3.31
C ILE A 744 5.85 36.65 2.67
N LYS A 745 5.28 37.86 2.57
CA LYS A 745 4.01 38.14 1.90
C LYS A 745 4.26 39.11 0.77
N LEU A 746 3.81 38.75 -0.44
CA LEU A 746 3.91 39.57 -1.64
C LEU A 746 2.51 40.00 -2.07
N ALA A 747 2.38 41.27 -2.46
CA ALA A 747 1.12 41.83 -2.93
C ALA A 747 0.58 41.09 -4.17
N LYS A 748 -0.73 41.23 -4.41
CA LYS A 748 -1.45 40.68 -5.56
C LYS A 748 -0.84 41.19 -6.87
N ARG A 749 -0.58 40.29 -7.81
CA ARG A 749 -0.06 40.57 -9.16
C ARG A 749 -0.39 39.43 -10.12
N ASP A 750 -0.31 39.68 -11.42
CA ASP A 750 -0.40 38.65 -12.45
C ASP A 750 0.74 37.63 -12.30
N ILE A 751 0.40 36.37 -12.08
CA ILE A 751 1.37 35.29 -11.84
C ILE A 751 1.88 34.64 -13.13
N THR A 752 1.29 34.99 -14.28
CA THR A 752 1.67 34.44 -15.59
C THR A 752 2.81 35.22 -16.25
N ASP A 753 3.09 36.43 -15.78
CA ASP A 753 4.17 37.30 -16.25
C ASP A 753 5.26 37.57 -15.19
N SER A 754 5.02 37.18 -13.94
CA SER A 754 5.85 37.55 -12.80
C SER A 754 6.77 36.42 -12.37
N LYS A 755 8.06 36.56 -12.72
CA LYS A 755 9.14 35.75 -12.13
C LYS A 755 9.57 36.36 -10.80
N ILE A 756 9.52 35.58 -9.72
CA ILE A 756 9.88 36.02 -8.37
C ILE A 756 11.19 35.36 -7.96
N GLU A 757 12.18 36.16 -7.56
CA GLU A 757 13.47 35.69 -7.07
C GLU A 757 13.74 36.27 -5.68
N ILE A 758 13.98 35.39 -4.70
CA ILE A 758 14.21 35.75 -3.31
C ILE A 758 15.61 35.28 -2.92
N THR A 759 16.43 36.18 -2.42
CA THR A 759 17.77 35.87 -1.90
C THR A 759 17.83 36.21 -0.41
N ILE A 760 18.23 35.23 0.40
CA ILE A 760 18.42 35.36 1.85
C ILE A 760 19.88 35.06 2.18
N ARG A 761 20.56 35.99 2.87
CA ARG A 761 21.96 35.85 3.29
C ARG A 761 22.06 35.42 4.75
N ASN A 762 23.11 34.67 5.07
CA ASN A 762 23.33 34.05 6.37
C ASN A 762 22.15 33.16 6.84
N PHE A 763 21.53 32.46 5.89
CA PHE A 763 20.47 31.51 6.17
C PHE A 763 21.02 30.31 6.94
N ARG A 764 20.35 29.92 8.02
CA ARG A 764 20.73 28.80 8.89
C ARG A 764 19.53 27.89 9.10
N TYR A 765 19.70 26.61 8.78
CA TYR A 765 18.68 25.60 9.03
C TYR A 765 19.32 24.20 9.08
N GLY A 766 19.17 23.50 10.19
CA GLY A 766 19.65 22.12 10.36
C GLY A 766 21.15 21.97 10.63
N ASN A 767 21.89 23.08 10.77
CA ASN A 767 23.35 23.05 10.86
C ASN A 767 23.84 22.14 11.99
N GLU A 768 23.21 22.16 13.17
CA GLU A 768 23.59 21.31 14.31
C GLU A 768 23.33 19.82 14.05
N THR A 769 22.25 19.48 13.35
CA THR A 769 21.86 18.11 13.03
C THR A 769 22.76 17.48 11.98
N LEU A 770 23.28 18.28 11.05
CA LEU A 770 24.16 17.84 9.97
C LEU A 770 25.62 17.63 10.42
N VAL A 771 25.96 17.98 11.68
CA VAL A 771 27.30 17.74 12.25
C VAL A 771 27.55 16.25 12.45
N HIS A 772 28.70 15.78 11.96
CA HIS A 772 29.12 14.39 12.15
C HIS A 772 29.69 14.19 13.55
N ALA A 773 29.47 13.01 14.15
CA ALA A 773 30.05 12.66 15.43
C ALA A 773 31.58 12.66 15.36
N ILE A 774 32.23 13.15 16.41
CA ILE A 774 33.70 13.25 16.50
C ILE A 774 34.22 12.06 17.28
N THR A 775 35.15 11.29 16.70
CA THR A 775 35.81 10.22 17.45
C THR A 775 36.75 10.81 18.50
N ASP A 776 36.56 10.46 19.78
CA ASP A 776 37.39 10.91 20.89
C ASP A 776 38.27 9.76 21.40
N SER A 777 39.59 9.89 21.25
CA SER A 777 40.56 8.91 21.74
C SER A 777 40.52 8.66 23.25
N LEU A 778 39.97 9.59 24.04
CA LEU A 778 39.80 9.42 25.49
C LEU A 778 38.62 8.52 25.84
N LEU A 779 37.64 8.38 24.93
CA LEU A 779 36.51 7.47 25.12
C LEU A 779 36.90 6.08 24.62
N ARG A 780 37.24 5.19 25.55
CA ARG A 780 37.71 3.83 25.24
C ARG A 780 36.67 3.02 24.46
N SER A 781 37.11 2.23 23.50
CA SER A 781 36.23 1.31 22.75
C SER A 781 35.59 0.25 23.68
N PRO A 782 34.33 -0.15 23.45
CA PRO A 782 33.66 -1.23 24.19
C PRO A 782 34.41 -2.55 24.10
N LYS A 783 34.76 -3.11 25.27
CA LYS A 783 35.37 -4.44 25.36
C LYS A 783 34.29 -5.50 25.60
N GLN A 784 34.28 -6.56 24.80
CA GLN A 784 33.39 -7.72 24.96
C GLN A 784 31.87 -7.48 24.84
N PRO A 785 31.36 -6.64 23.91
CA PRO A 785 29.95 -6.73 23.55
C PRO A 785 29.65 -8.11 22.93
N THR A 786 28.51 -8.72 23.28
CA THR A 786 28.11 -10.03 22.76
C THR A 786 26.61 -10.15 22.56
N VAL A 787 26.19 -11.12 21.75
CA VAL A 787 24.79 -11.57 21.70
C VAL A 787 24.58 -12.58 22.82
N ASP A 788 23.47 -12.43 23.56
CA ASP A 788 23.02 -13.39 24.57
C ASP A 788 22.44 -14.64 23.87
N PRO A 789 23.11 -15.82 23.94
CA PRO A 789 22.72 -17.00 23.18
C PRO A 789 21.34 -17.56 23.60
N ASP A 790 20.93 -17.33 24.85
CA ASP A 790 19.65 -17.81 25.37
C ASP A 790 18.47 -16.93 24.90
N LYS A 791 18.75 -15.72 24.41
CA LYS A 791 17.75 -14.75 23.94
C LYS A 791 17.70 -14.56 22.43
N ILE A 792 18.20 -15.55 21.68
CA ILE A 792 18.03 -15.61 20.23
C ILE A 792 16.69 -16.28 19.89
N SER A 793 15.85 -15.59 19.11
CA SER A 793 14.62 -16.14 18.53
C SER A 793 14.71 -16.17 17.00
N SER A 794 13.62 -16.53 16.31
CA SER A 794 13.56 -16.40 14.84
C SER A 794 13.47 -14.95 14.38
N HIS A 795 13.01 -14.04 15.24
CA HIS A 795 12.79 -12.63 14.89
C HIS A 795 13.45 -11.64 15.85
N SER A 796 14.33 -12.11 16.74
CA SER A 796 15.00 -11.23 17.68
C SER A 796 16.34 -11.76 18.14
N LEU A 797 17.21 -10.83 18.55
CA LEU A 797 18.42 -11.12 19.29
C LEU A 797 18.62 -10.04 20.35
N THR A 798 19.18 -10.41 21.50
CA THR A 798 19.54 -9.46 22.56
C THR A 798 21.06 -9.29 22.59
N VAL A 799 21.50 -8.04 22.50
CA VAL A 799 22.90 -7.65 22.67
C VAL A 799 23.12 -7.18 24.11
N VAL A 800 24.25 -7.55 24.71
CA VAL A 800 24.68 -7.14 26.05
C VAL A 800 26.10 -6.60 26.01
N TRP A 801 26.41 -5.61 26.85
CA TRP A 801 27.74 -4.99 26.92
C TRP A 801 28.03 -4.42 28.31
N PRO A 802 29.32 -4.23 28.68
CA PRO A 802 29.69 -3.45 29.85
C PRO A 802 29.27 -1.99 29.70
N GLN A 803 28.56 -1.42 30.66
CA GLN A 803 28.12 -0.03 30.60
C GLN A 803 29.27 0.91 31.02
N LEU A 804 29.66 1.81 30.11
CA LEU A 804 30.63 2.89 30.37
C LEU A 804 29.99 4.28 30.21
N THR A 805 29.08 4.42 29.25
CA THR A 805 28.26 5.61 29.02
C THR A 805 26.78 5.23 29.07
N ASP A 806 25.91 6.23 29.24
CA ASP A 806 24.46 5.99 29.25
C ASP A 806 23.92 5.58 27.89
N LYS A 807 24.56 6.06 26.81
CA LYS A 807 24.14 5.83 25.42
C LYS A 807 25.20 5.10 24.63
N VAL A 808 24.73 4.26 23.71
CA VAL A 808 25.57 3.56 22.74
C VAL A 808 24.98 3.70 21.33
N GLN A 809 25.84 3.51 20.35
CA GLN A 809 25.45 3.30 18.97
C GLN A 809 25.83 1.87 18.58
N ILE A 810 24.93 1.20 17.87
CA ILE A 810 25.17 -0.16 17.37
C ILE A 810 25.03 -0.13 15.85
N GLU A 811 26.05 -0.53 15.14
CA GLU A 811 25.96 -0.77 13.71
C GLU A 811 25.50 -2.20 13.48
N VAL A 812 24.46 -2.42 12.68
CA VAL A 812 23.92 -3.74 12.31
C VAL A 812 23.96 -3.86 10.79
N ASN A 813 24.75 -4.78 10.26
CA ASN A 813 24.94 -4.99 8.82
C ASN A 813 25.27 -3.69 8.04
N GLY A 814 26.06 -2.80 8.65
CA GLY A 814 26.44 -1.51 8.04
C GLY A 814 25.47 -0.36 8.31
N ILE A 815 24.34 -0.60 8.99
CA ILE A 815 23.33 0.42 9.30
C ILE A 815 23.51 0.86 10.75
N LEU A 816 23.58 2.17 10.98
CA LEU A 816 23.72 2.74 12.31
C LEU A 816 22.38 2.72 13.06
N HIS A 817 22.34 2.22 14.28
CA HIS A 817 21.21 2.29 15.19
C HIS A 817 21.49 3.25 16.35
N ASP A 818 20.60 4.23 16.52
CA ASP A 818 20.57 5.26 17.55
C ASP A 818 19.43 5.00 18.55
N GLY A 819 19.42 5.77 19.65
CA GLY A 819 18.40 5.69 20.69
C GLY A 819 18.54 4.49 21.64
N ILE A 820 19.76 3.95 21.76
CA ILE A 820 20.07 2.80 22.60
C ILE A 820 20.79 3.26 23.87
N ASP A 821 20.29 2.80 25.01
CA ASP A 821 20.81 3.13 26.34
C ASP A 821 20.90 1.89 27.25
N GLY A 822 21.63 2.02 28.36
CA GLY A 822 21.83 0.97 29.35
C GLY A 822 22.92 -0.04 28.99
N SER A 823 22.74 -1.30 29.40
CA SER A 823 23.70 -2.40 29.22
C SER A 823 23.20 -3.54 28.32
N SER A 824 21.96 -3.44 27.81
CA SER A 824 21.38 -4.43 26.91
C SER A 824 20.31 -3.85 25.99
N PHE A 825 20.15 -4.41 24.81
CA PHE A 825 19.11 -4.04 23.86
C PHE A 825 18.67 -5.24 23.03
N THR A 826 17.36 -5.39 22.83
CA THR A 826 16.78 -6.44 22.00
C THR A 826 16.35 -5.85 20.68
N PHE A 827 16.96 -6.34 19.60
CA PHE A 827 16.48 -6.09 18.25
C PHE A 827 15.32 -7.03 17.98
N HIS A 828 14.18 -6.48 17.59
CA HIS A 828 12.98 -7.22 17.19
C HIS A 828 12.79 -7.16 15.68
N GLU A 829 11.83 -7.93 15.15
CA GLU A 829 11.43 -7.92 13.73
C GLU A 829 12.57 -8.28 12.77
N LEU A 830 13.52 -9.07 13.26
CA LEU A 830 14.61 -9.61 12.45
C LEU A 830 14.10 -10.70 11.50
N VAL A 831 14.81 -10.88 10.40
CA VAL A 831 14.56 -11.93 9.42
C VAL A 831 15.03 -13.26 10.00
N PRO A 832 14.24 -14.33 9.94
CA PRO A 832 14.66 -15.67 10.37
C PRO A 832 15.86 -16.22 9.60
N ASN A 833 16.60 -17.13 10.23
CA ASN A 833 17.76 -17.81 9.65
C ASN A 833 18.75 -16.85 8.97
N THR A 834 18.94 -15.65 9.51
CA THR A 834 19.74 -14.59 8.92
C THR A 834 20.91 -14.25 9.82
N ARG A 835 22.11 -14.14 9.23
CA ARG A 835 23.31 -13.69 9.94
C ARG A 835 23.27 -12.17 10.11
N TYR A 836 23.45 -11.72 11.34
CA TYR A 836 23.62 -10.32 11.68
C TYR A 836 25.05 -10.09 12.18
N THR A 837 25.74 -9.13 11.56
CA THR A 837 27.05 -8.65 11.99
C THR A 837 26.88 -7.29 12.65
N LEU A 838 27.43 -7.14 13.84
CA LEU A 838 27.26 -5.98 14.70
C LEU A 838 28.60 -5.39 15.13
N ARG A 839 28.62 -4.07 15.34
CA ARG A 839 29.68 -3.34 16.07
C ARG A 839 29.04 -2.36 17.03
N LEU A 840 29.67 -2.07 18.16
CA LEU A 840 29.16 -1.15 19.17
C LEU A 840 30.19 -0.06 19.45
N ARG A 841 29.72 1.16 19.74
CA ARG A 841 30.56 2.26 20.26
C ARG A 841 29.82 3.05 21.34
N TYR A 842 30.56 3.63 22.28
CA TYR A 842 30.00 4.51 23.31
C TYR A 842 29.75 5.92 22.75
N VAL A 843 28.75 6.60 23.30
CA VAL A 843 28.35 7.96 22.93
C VAL A 843 28.39 8.87 24.15
N ALA A 844 29.05 10.03 24.02
CA ALA A 844 29.11 11.08 25.04
C ALA A 844 28.95 12.46 24.39
N GLY A 845 27.75 13.02 24.40
CA GLY A 845 27.45 14.25 23.67
C GLY A 845 27.58 14.07 22.15
N ASN A 846 28.36 14.91 21.48
CA ASN A 846 28.70 14.77 20.05
C ASN A 846 29.94 13.89 19.80
N LYS A 847 30.53 13.32 20.86
CA LYS A 847 31.72 12.47 20.79
C LYS A 847 31.34 11.00 20.84
N VAL A 848 32.13 10.19 20.16
CA VAL A 848 31.99 8.72 20.10
C VAL A 848 33.32 8.02 20.32
N SER A 849 33.30 6.80 20.84
CA SER A 849 34.50 5.96 20.90
C SER A 849 34.82 5.39 19.52
N GLU A 850 36.01 4.80 19.40
CA GLU A 850 36.26 3.80 18.36
C GLU A 850 35.25 2.63 18.46
N TRP A 851 35.01 1.96 17.34
CA TRP A 851 34.15 0.78 17.28
C TRP A 851 34.77 -0.41 18.06
N SER A 852 33.91 -1.29 18.56
CA SER A 852 34.31 -2.61 19.03
C SER A 852 34.74 -3.50 17.85
N ASP A 853 35.39 -4.62 18.17
CA ASP A 853 35.51 -5.73 17.21
C ASP A 853 34.11 -6.20 16.76
N PRO A 854 33.96 -6.66 15.49
CA PRO A 854 32.71 -7.22 15.02
C PRO A 854 32.29 -8.47 15.80
N PHE A 855 31.01 -8.55 16.13
CA PHE A 855 30.38 -9.72 16.75
C PHE A 855 29.02 -9.98 16.10
N GLY A 856 28.33 -11.05 16.49
CA GLY A 856 26.98 -11.29 15.95
C GLY A 856 26.47 -12.71 16.14
N ALA A 857 25.30 -12.96 15.57
CA ALA A 857 24.61 -14.24 15.66
C ALA A 857 23.75 -14.49 14.42
N ILE A 858 23.24 -15.72 14.32
CA ILE A 858 22.22 -16.09 13.33
C ILE A 858 20.91 -16.25 14.08
N THR A 859 19.84 -15.61 13.59
CA THR A 859 18.48 -15.83 14.11
C THR A 859 18.03 -17.27 13.87
N LYS A 860 17.13 -17.79 14.70
CA LYS A 860 16.62 -19.16 14.54
C LYS A 860 15.79 -19.29 13.25
N PRO A 861 15.65 -20.50 12.67
CA PRO A 861 14.73 -20.72 11.56
C PRO A 861 13.29 -20.35 11.90
N ASP A 862 12.53 -19.90 10.90
CA ASP A 862 11.11 -19.58 11.05
C ASP A 862 10.34 -20.86 11.45
N PRO A 863 9.56 -20.84 12.54
CA PRO A 863 8.69 -21.96 12.89
C PRO A 863 7.76 -22.40 11.76
N MET A 864 7.35 -21.48 10.87
CA MET A 864 6.46 -21.75 9.74
C MET A 864 7.12 -22.62 8.66
N ASN A 865 8.47 -22.71 8.62
CA ASN A 865 9.17 -23.65 7.72
C ASN A 865 8.84 -25.11 8.02
N TYR A 866 8.34 -25.40 9.23
CA TYR A 866 7.93 -26.73 9.66
C TYR A 866 6.42 -26.94 9.55
N ALA A 867 5.65 -25.94 9.12
CA ALA A 867 4.22 -26.11 8.85
C ALA A 867 4.01 -27.05 7.65
N ILE A 868 3.01 -27.91 7.75
CA ILE A 868 2.65 -28.85 6.69
C ILE A 868 1.66 -28.17 5.74
N ASN A 869 1.95 -28.22 4.45
CA ASN A 869 1.11 -27.66 3.39
C ASN A 869 0.29 -28.77 2.70
N ASN A 870 -0.69 -28.37 1.89
CA ASN A 870 -1.47 -29.27 1.03
C ASN A 870 -2.18 -30.39 1.80
N ILE A 871 -2.72 -30.06 2.98
CA ILE A 871 -3.51 -30.96 3.81
C ILE A 871 -4.90 -31.08 3.20
N LYS A 872 -5.40 -32.31 3.02
CA LYS A 872 -6.78 -32.52 2.58
C LYS A 872 -7.67 -32.58 3.81
N VAL A 873 -8.64 -31.67 3.89
CA VAL A 873 -9.57 -31.57 5.01
C VAL A 873 -10.98 -31.94 4.57
N THR A 874 -11.71 -32.68 5.42
CA THR A 874 -13.15 -32.95 5.25
C THR A 874 -13.89 -32.68 6.55
N SER A 875 -15.12 -32.16 6.46
CA SER A 875 -16.00 -31.84 7.58
C SER A 875 -17.31 -32.61 7.45
N ASN A 876 -17.89 -33.07 8.57
CA ASN A 876 -19.27 -33.57 8.60
C ASN A 876 -20.32 -32.44 8.58
N LEU A 877 -19.95 -31.21 8.95
CA LEU A 877 -20.80 -30.03 8.89
C LEU A 877 -20.53 -29.19 7.64
N THR A 878 -21.59 -28.58 7.11
CA THR A 878 -21.54 -27.66 5.97
C THR A 878 -20.83 -26.36 6.35
N SER A 879 -19.92 -25.90 5.49
CA SER A 879 -19.24 -24.61 5.62
C SER A 879 -20.06 -23.49 4.98
N GLN A 880 -19.92 -22.26 5.46
CA GLN A 880 -20.53 -21.10 4.81
C GLN A 880 -19.86 -20.86 3.45
N LYS A 881 -20.63 -20.38 2.48
CA LYS A 881 -20.19 -20.21 1.08
C LYS A 881 -18.94 -19.34 0.94
N ASP A 882 -18.88 -18.23 1.68
CA ASP A 882 -17.77 -17.27 1.62
C ASP A 882 -16.65 -17.58 2.63
N HIS A 883 -16.83 -18.63 3.45
CA HIS A 883 -15.87 -19.12 4.44
C HIS A 883 -15.65 -20.64 4.27
N PRO A 884 -15.16 -21.07 3.10
CA PRO A 884 -15.11 -22.47 2.72
C PRO A 884 -14.03 -23.24 3.51
N LEU A 885 -14.12 -24.58 3.49
CA LEU A 885 -13.32 -25.46 4.34
C LEU A 885 -11.82 -25.40 4.04
N GLU A 886 -11.46 -25.09 2.79
CA GLU A 886 -10.07 -25.01 2.33
C GLU A 886 -9.26 -23.96 3.10
N TYR A 887 -9.92 -22.89 3.58
CA TYR A 887 -9.31 -21.84 4.38
C TYR A 887 -8.77 -22.33 5.73
N LEU A 888 -9.17 -23.52 6.18
CA LEU A 888 -8.72 -24.05 7.45
C LEU A 888 -7.25 -24.50 7.44
N THR A 889 -6.67 -24.71 6.26
CA THR A 889 -5.30 -25.25 6.08
C THR A 889 -4.52 -24.56 4.94
N ASP A 890 -4.94 -23.38 4.51
CA ASP A 890 -4.33 -22.63 3.40
C ASP A 890 -3.10 -21.79 3.82
N LEU A 891 -2.81 -21.74 5.13
CA LEU A 891 -1.75 -20.96 5.76
C LEU A 891 -1.87 -19.44 5.56
N LYS A 892 -3.09 -18.94 5.34
CA LYS A 892 -3.41 -17.52 5.27
C LYS A 892 -4.25 -17.13 6.48
N LEU A 893 -3.63 -16.53 7.49
CA LEU A 893 -4.32 -16.05 8.71
C LEU A 893 -5.42 -14.99 8.48
N ALA A 894 -5.48 -14.45 7.27
CA ALA A 894 -6.53 -13.54 6.82
C ALA A 894 -7.77 -14.27 6.29
N SER A 895 -7.62 -15.52 5.83
CA SER A 895 -8.73 -16.41 5.53
C SER A 895 -9.44 -16.78 6.82
N GLU A 896 -10.76 -16.99 6.74
CA GLU A 896 -11.54 -17.47 7.87
C GLU A 896 -12.50 -18.56 7.40
N TRP A 897 -12.43 -19.74 8.00
CA TRP A 897 -13.40 -20.81 7.82
C TRP A 897 -14.53 -20.68 8.86
N LYS A 898 -15.76 -21.01 8.46
CA LYS A 898 -16.95 -20.96 9.33
C LYS A 898 -17.99 -22.01 8.94
N THR A 899 -18.62 -22.65 9.91
CA THR A 899 -19.75 -23.56 9.70
C THR A 899 -21.08 -22.81 9.58
N VAL A 900 -22.07 -23.43 8.94
CA VAL A 900 -23.46 -22.91 8.90
C VAL A 900 -24.12 -23.06 10.28
N ASN A 901 -23.95 -24.21 10.92
CA ASN A 901 -24.59 -24.57 12.19
C ASN A 901 -23.56 -24.77 13.32
N GLY A 902 -24.04 -24.75 14.56
CA GLY A 902 -23.27 -25.05 15.77
C GLY A 902 -23.04 -26.55 15.98
N VAL A 903 -22.57 -26.92 17.17
CA VAL A 903 -22.36 -28.32 17.60
C VAL A 903 -23.07 -28.60 18.90
N SER A 904 -23.31 -29.89 19.17
CA SER A 904 -23.76 -30.41 20.45
C SER A 904 -22.97 -31.68 20.82
N GLU A 905 -23.19 -32.19 22.02
CA GLU A 905 -22.57 -33.45 22.47
C GLU A 905 -23.00 -34.64 21.59
N ASP A 906 -24.25 -34.66 21.14
CA ASP A 906 -24.83 -35.72 20.31
C ASP A 906 -24.47 -35.56 18.83
N GLU A 907 -24.26 -34.32 18.38
CA GLU A 907 -23.88 -33.97 17.00
C GLU A 907 -22.58 -33.15 16.99
N PRO A 908 -21.42 -33.75 17.32
CA PRO A 908 -20.15 -33.05 17.31
C PRO A 908 -19.68 -32.78 15.88
N LEU A 909 -18.92 -31.70 15.71
CA LEU A 909 -18.19 -31.45 14.47
C LEU A 909 -17.01 -32.43 14.40
N GLU A 910 -16.83 -33.08 13.26
CA GLU A 910 -15.68 -33.91 12.93
C GLU A 910 -14.90 -33.31 11.76
N LEU A 911 -13.67 -32.89 12.02
CA LEU A 911 -12.72 -32.43 11.03
C LEU A 911 -11.65 -33.51 10.82
N ASN A 912 -11.55 -34.03 9.60
CA ASN A 912 -10.55 -35.03 9.24
C ASN A 912 -9.47 -34.40 8.36
N PHE A 913 -8.23 -34.40 8.84
CA PHE A 913 -7.05 -33.89 8.17
C PHE A 913 -6.22 -35.04 7.65
N LYS A 914 -6.06 -35.15 6.34
CA LYS A 914 -5.27 -36.19 5.69
C LYS A 914 -4.02 -35.60 5.08
N PHE A 915 -2.88 -36.18 5.44
CA PHE A 915 -1.57 -35.80 4.94
C PHE A 915 -1.23 -36.61 3.67
N ASN A 916 -0.45 -36.02 2.76
CA ASN A 916 -0.06 -36.68 1.51
C ASN A 916 0.89 -37.87 1.74
N GLN A 917 1.61 -37.85 2.86
CA GLN A 917 2.55 -38.89 3.28
C GLN A 917 2.42 -39.10 4.80
N LEU A 918 3.15 -40.08 5.33
CA LEU A 918 3.29 -40.23 6.79
C LEU A 918 4.11 -39.04 7.32
N GLU A 919 3.56 -38.28 8.26
CA GLU A 919 4.18 -37.08 8.82
C GLU A 919 4.51 -37.30 10.31
N HIS A 920 5.68 -36.85 10.73
CA HIS A 920 6.10 -36.82 12.14
C HIS A 920 5.81 -35.44 12.71
N LEU A 921 4.79 -35.35 13.58
CA LEU A 921 4.26 -34.09 14.06
C LEU A 921 4.89 -33.68 15.39
N SER A 922 4.96 -32.38 15.67
CA SER A 922 5.33 -31.85 16.98
C SER A 922 4.14 -31.23 17.71
N ARG A 923 3.25 -30.56 16.98
CA ARG A 923 2.04 -29.93 17.52
C ARG A 923 1.03 -29.60 16.43
N MET A 924 -0.23 -29.50 16.84
CA MET A 924 -1.32 -28.87 16.11
C MET A 924 -1.69 -27.56 16.80
N VAL A 925 -1.98 -26.52 16.02
CA VAL A 925 -2.36 -25.19 16.53
C VAL A 925 -3.67 -24.75 15.88
N TRP A 926 -4.73 -24.58 16.68
CA TRP A 926 -5.95 -23.89 16.27
C TRP A 926 -5.79 -22.39 16.47
N VAL A 927 -6.09 -21.60 15.44
CA VAL A 927 -5.99 -20.13 15.46
C VAL A 927 -7.40 -19.53 15.49
N PRO A 928 -7.87 -19.01 16.65
CA PRO A 928 -9.19 -18.41 16.78
C PRO A 928 -9.39 -17.16 15.92
N ARG A 929 -10.64 -16.85 15.61
CA ARG A 929 -11.04 -15.55 15.04
C ARG A 929 -10.84 -14.42 16.05
N LYS A 930 -10.78 -13.19 15.54
CA LYS A 930 -10.57 -11.96 16.35
C LYS A 930 -11.66 -10.91 16.10
N ILE A 931 -12.91 -11.32 15.93
CA ILE A 931 -14.04 -10.43 15.62
C ILE A 931 -14.96 -10.28 16.84
N ASP A 932 -15.55 -11.39 17.28
CA ASP A 932 -16.71 -11.41 18.19
C ASP A 932 -16.63 -12.50 19.28
N HIS A 933 -15.53 -13.28 19.32
CA HIS A 933 -15.33 -14.44 20.20
C HIS A 933 -16.42 -15.53 20.05
N GLN A 934 -17.13 -15.55 18.92
CA GLN A 934 -18.09 -16.59 18.62
C GLN A 934 -17.45 -17.68 17.77
N GLY A 935 -17.82 -18.92 18.09
CA GLY A 935 -17.41 -20.13 17.37
C GLY A 935 -16.03 -20.65 17.71
N ASP A 936 -15.48 -20.27 18.86
CA ASP A 936 -14.29 -20.91 19.40
C ASP A 936 -14.64 -22.32 19.91
N PRO A 937 -13.85 -23.35 19.58
CA PRO A 937 -14.00 -24.66 20.20
C PRO A 937 -13.67 -24.58 21.69
N VAL A 938 -14.55 -25.14 22.52
CA VAL A 938 -14.45 -25.15 23.98
C VAL A 938 -14.12 -26.55 24.50
N GLU A 939 -14.74 -27.59 23.95
CA GLU A 939 -14.46 -28.98 24.33
C GLU A 939 -14.16 -29.80 23.08
N VAL A 940 -12.99 -30.42 23.04
CA VAL A 940 -12.49 -31.14 21.85
C VAL A 940 -11.84 -32.47 22.20
N SER A 941 -11.79 -33.40 21.24
CA SER A 941 -10.93 -34.58 21.28
C SER A 941 -10.11 -34.70 20.00
N VAL A 942 -8.95 -35.33 20.10
CA VAL A 942 -8.07 -35.61 18.97
C VAL A 942 -7.96 -37.11 18.81
N GLU A 943 -8.07 -37.58 17.57
CA GLU A 943 -7.80 -38.96 17.19
C GLU A 943 -6.70 -38.97 16.12
N THR A 944 -5.87 -40.02 16.12
CA THR A 944 -4.73 -40.19 15.21
C THR A 944 -4.89 -41.46 14.38
N SER A 945 -4.38 -41.44 13.15
CA SER A 945 -4.40 -42.58 12.24
C SER A 945 -3.08 -42.71 11.48
N THR A 946 -2.49 -43.90 11.47
CA THR A 946 -1.25 -44.21 10.74
C THR A 946 -1.50 -44.63 9.29
N ASP A 947 -2.69 -45.15 8.97
CA ASP A 947 -3.09 -45.58 7.62
C ASP A 947 -4.05 -44.59 6.92
N GLY A 948 -4.58 -43.62 7.66
CA GLY A 948 -5.54 -42.62 7.19
C GLY A 948 -6.99 -43.12 7.15
N VAL A 949 -7.29 -44.30 7.73
CA VAL A 949 -8.61 -44.93 7.75
C VAL A 949 -9.02 -45.30 9.18
N ASN A 950 -8.12 -45.94 9.93
CA ASN A 950 -8.38 -46.39 11.30
C ASN A 950 -7.90 -45.35 12.30
N PHE A 951 -8.82 -44.75 13.05
CA PHE A 951 -8.54 -43.70 14.04
C PHE A 951 -8.52 -44.25 15.47
N LYS A 952 -7.57 -43.77 16.28
CA LYS A 952 -7.46 -44.07 17.71
C LYS A 952 -7.44 -42.79 18.53
N PRO A 953 -8.10 -42.73 19.70
CA PRO A 953 -8.04 -41.58 20.59
C PRO A 953 -6.60 -41.20 20.94
N TYR A 954 -6.30 -39.92 20.94
CA TYR A 954 -5.02 -39.34 21.35
C TYR A 954 -5.24 -38.46 22.59
N GLY A 955 -4.91 -39.02 23.75
CA GLY A 955 -5.13 -38.36 25.04
C GLY A 955 -6.59 -38.30 25.46
N GLU A 956 -6.86 -37.56 26.54
CA GLU A 956 -8.20 -37.25 27.02
C GLU A 956 -8.81 -36.04 26.28
N ARG A 957 -10.11 -35.80 26.48
CA ARG A 957 -10.76 -34.57 25.97
C ARG A 957 -10.07 -33.33 26.55
N LEU A 958 -9.96 -32.30 25.73
CA LEU A 958 -9.36 -31.04 26.08
C LEU A 958 -10.44 -29.98 26.26
N THR A 959 -10.32 -29.17 27.31
CA THR A 959 -11.14 -27.99 27.52
C THR A 959 -10.32 -26.73 27.26
N TRP A 960 -10.78 -25.91 26.32
CA TRP A 960 -10.17 -24.65 25.96
C TRP A 960 -11.02 -23.48 26.42
N LYS A 961 -10.34 -22.38 26.80
CA LYS A 961 -11.02 -21.10 27.03
C LYS A 961 -11.44 -20.51 25.69
N SER A 962 -12.66 -19.98 25.60
CA SER A 962 -13.04 -19.08 24.51
C SER A 962 -12.36 -17.74 24.73
N ASP A 963 -11.20 -17.61 24.10
CA ASP A 963 -10.38 -16.41 24.07
C ASP A 963 -9.57 -16.39 22.76
N SER A 964 -9.00 -15.25 22.42
CA SER A 964 -8.25 -15.03 21.18
C SER A 964 -6.87 -15.69 21.13
N LYS A 965 -6.47 -16.46 22.17
CA LYS A 965 -5.16 -17.13 22.18
C LYS A 965 -5.22 -18.42 21.38
N ASN A 966 -4.15 -18.68 20.62
CA ASN A 966 -3.98 -19.94 19.90
C ASN A 966 -4.13 -21.14 20.85
N LYS A 967 -4.87 -22.16 20.41
CA LYS A 967 -5.01 -23.41 21.16
C LYS A 967 -4.02 -24.41 20.61
N VAL A 968 -3.22 -25.04 21.48
CA VAL A 968 -2.11 -25.90 21.07
C VAL A 968 -2.33 -27.30 21.62
N VAL A 969 -2.23 -28.29 20.73
CA VAL A 969 -2.15 -29.71 21.10
C VAL A 969 -0.71 -30.17 20.83
N GLY A 970 -0.01 -30.59 21.88
CA GLY A 970 1.31 -31.22 21.74
C GLY A 970 1.18 -32.62 21.16
N LEU A 971 1.89 -32.89 20.07
CA LEU A 971 1.86 -34.15 19.33
C LEU A 971 3.24 -34.81 19.34
N ARG A 972 3.89 -34.94 20.50
CA ARG A 972 5.27 -35.46 20.58
C ARG A 972 5.31 -36.94 20.19
N ASP A 973 6.27 -37.33 19.35
CA ASP A 973 6.49 -38.71 18.90
C ASP A 973 5.29 -39.30 18.12
N VAL A 974 4.48 -38.44 17.49
CA VAL A 974 3.28 -38.84 16.74
C VAL A 974 3.59 -38.93 15.25
N ALA A 975 3.64 -40.16 14.72
CA ALA A 975 3.74 -40.44 13.29
C ALA A 975 2.36 -40.81 12.71
N VAL A 976 1.81 -39.99 11.82
CA VAL A 976 0.42 -40.12 11.36
C VAL A 976 0.26 -39.81 9.87
N LYS A 977 -0.75 -40.44 9.26
CA LYS A 977 -1.24 -40.13 7.91
C LYS A 977 -2.55 -39.34 7.94
N ALA A 978 -3.28 -39.36 9.07
CA ALA A 978 -4.41 -38.48 9.31
C ALA A 978 -4.62 -38.15 10.79
N ILE A 979 -5.24 -37.00 11.05
CA ILE A 979 -5.75 -36.57 12.36
C ILE A 979 -7.25 -36.30 12.22
N ARG A 980 -8.04 -36.70 13.22
CA ARG A 980 -9.43 -36.25 13.37
C ARG A 980 -9.55 -35.40 14.61
N LEU A 981 -10.11 -34.20 14.46
CA LEU A 981 -10.47 -33.31 15.55
C LEU A 981 -11.99 -33.34 15.69
N LYS A 982 -12.48 -33.66 16.90
CA LYS A 982 -13.90 -33.56 17.23
C LYS A 982 -14.15 -32.37 18.13
N VAL A 983 -15.19 -31.58 17.84
CA VAL A 983 -15.61 -30.45 18.68
C VAL A 983 -17.01 -30.72 19.21
N TYR A 984 -17.13 -30.87 20.52
CA TYR A 984 -18.38 -31.19 21.22
C TYR A 984 -19.11 -29.94 21.70
N LYS A 985 -18.35 -28.89 22.02
CA LYS A 985 -18.88 -27.61 22.52
C LYS A 985 -18.14 -26.44 21.90
N SER A 986 -18.87 -25.37 21.61
CA SER A 986 -18.31 -24.09 21.11
C SER A 986 -18.90 -22.88 21.83
N SER A 987 -18.31 -21.70 21.65
CA SER A 987 -18.73 -20.44 22.29
C SER A 987 -19.90 -19.71 21.60
N GLY A 988 -20.46 -20.26 20.52
CA GLY A 988 -21.49 -19.59 19.73
C GLY A 988 -22.32 -20.53 18.85
N PRO A 989 -23.16 -19.98 17.95
CA PRO A 989 -24.09 -20.75 17.13
C PRO A 989 -23.44 -21.40 15.89
N PHE A 990 -22.12 -21.31 15.75
CA PHE A 990 -21.32 -21.88 14.66
C PHE A 990 -19.91 -22.16 15.19
N ILE A 991 -19.05 -22.79 14.39
CA ILE A 991 -17.64 -23.01 14.66
C ILE A 991 -16.85 -22.27 13.60
N ALA A 992 -15.78 -21.61 14.00
CA ALA A 992 -14.97 -20.87 13.07
C ALA A 992 -13.50 -20.80 13.51
N SER A 993 -12.62 -20.68 12.52
CA SER A 993 -11.17 -20.62 12.73
C SER A 993 -10.53 -19.81 11.62
N LYS A 994 -9.42 -19.15 11.92
CA LYS A 994 -8.53 -18.61 10.89
C LYS A 994 -7.72 -19.71 10.23
N GLU A 995 -7.24 -20.67 11.02
CA GLU A 995 -6.30 -21.68 10.55
C GLU A 995 -6.21 -22.83 11.56
N ILE A 996 -5.86 -24.02 11.08
CA ILE A 996 -5.32 -25.12 11.88
C ILE A 996 -3.98 -25.54 11.30
N ILE A 997 -2.92 -25.24 12.03
CA ILE A 997 -1.54 -25.46 11.56
C ILE A 997 -0.97 -26.71 12.22
N PHE A 998 -0.51 -27.64 11.39
CA PHE A 998 0.25 -28.82 11.82
C PHE A 998 1.73 -28.59 11.58
N PHE A 999 2.54 -28.78 12.62
CA PHE A 999 3.99 -28.60 12.53
C PHE A 999 4.70 -29.94 12.60
N ARG A 1000 5.70 -30.13 11.72
CA ARG A 1000 6.65 -31.24 11.80
C ARG A 1000 7.52 -31.15 13.05
N GLU A 1001 8.12 -32.27 13.44
CA GLU A 1001 9.22 -32.28 14.41
C GLU A 1001 10.43 -31.52 13.86
N LYS A 1002 11.12 -30.79 14.74
CA LYS A 1002 12.38 -30.13 14.38
C LYS A 1002 13.45 -31.22 14.31
N LYS A 1003 14.03 -31.39 13.13
CA LYS A 1003 15.21 -32.25 12.93
C LYS A 1003 16.45 -31.60 13.51
#